data_AF-A0A938SRA2-F1
#
_entry.id   AF-A0A938SRA2-F1
#
_cell.length_a   1.000
_cell.length_b   1.000
_cell.length_c   1.000
_cell.angle_alpha   90.00
_cell.angle_beta   90.00
_cell.angle_gamma   90.00
#
_symmetry.space_group_name_H-M   'P 1'
#
loop_
_entity.id
_entity.type
_entity.pdbx_description
1 polymer ?
#
loop_
_entity_poly.entity_id
_entity_poly.type
_entity_poly.pdbx_seq_one_letter_code
_entity_poly.pdbx_strand_id
1 'polypeptide(L)'
;RYAVRLVRLDSMPGPELALPGGPFRLRMKAFGSVDNFQAVPLERKQPGRGQVEIEVAAAGLNFRDVLRALGMLEDYERKVGARLGIRSALDAPLGFECAGRVVRVGEGVEHLSDGDEVFGIAYGSLASHVTVDANWLARKPSAMTMTEAATIPMAFATAVYALEQLAQVKPGETVLIHAAAGGVGQAAVQIARAAGAEVLATAGQGKWDLLHAQGVRHVMSSRSLDFRDQVRQLTGGRGVDVVLNSLSGEFIPASLSVLSPNGRFVEIGQLGIWDRAQMAAERSDVAYFPFDLDDEESHQPGLIRSLLANLTPRFASGEIEPVAHRAFPLERIGDAVRYLTLPSRVGKGVVAIAPDVVRTSCLPIGEVHADAAYLVTGGLGGLGLHVARYLVERGARCLVLCGRGGPATAEQFEALERLRAMGARVEVIRADLSRRDDVRRVLETIRREMPPLRGVIHAAGVLDDAMLVFQDWGRFERVMRPKVAGAWYLHELARDLDFFVMFSSGVGLIGSHGQGNYASANAFLDGLAAHRRALGLPAVSIAWGPWSNVGMTSRMDERARTRMSDVGLHGVALAEGLEMLGRLIRQAPPLVAAMRIDWPRLAATFPPAAAWADLVHSPTHVRQSPAAVLEQIQNAPPDERL
;
A
#
# COMPACT_ATOMS: atom_id res chain seq x y z
N ARG A 1 21.40 -7.56 7.75
CA ARG A 1 21.91 -6.98 6.48
C ARG A 1 21.08 -7.54 5.33
N TYR A 2 20.65 -6.74 4.36
CA TYR A 2 19.85 -7.21 3.22
C TYR A 2 20.69 -7.26 1.94
N ALA A 3 20.46 -8.26 1.10
CA ALA A 3 21.04 -8.38 -0.23
C ALA A 3 19.93 -8.66 -1.26
N VAL A 4 20.01 -8.04 -2.43
CA VAL A 4 19.04 -8.23 -3.51
C VAL A 4 19.36 -9.53 -4.27
N ARG A 5 18.31 -10.29 -4.62
CA ARG A 5 18.38 -11.50 -5.46
C ARG A 5 17.23 -11.48 -6.47
N LEU A 6 17.51 -11.80 -7.74
CA LEU A 6 16.53 -12.05 -8.78
C LEU A 6 15.99 -13.46 -8.61
N VAL A 7 14.67 -13.60 -8.67
CA VAL A 7 13.95 -14.87 -8.58
C VAL A 7 13.02 -15.02 -9.79
N ARG A 8 12.70 -16.26 -10.17
CA ARG A 8 11.73 -16.52 -11.25
C ARG A 8 10.33 -16.16 -10.76
N LEU A 9 9.52 -15.52 -11.59
CA LEU A 9 8.18 -15.05 -11.19
C LEU A 9 7.28 -16.17 -10.62
N ASP A 10 7.37 -17.38 -11.18
CA ASP A 10 6.63 -18.57 -10.71
C ASP A 10 7.08 -19.09 -9.33
N SER A 11 8.11 -18.48 -8.73
CA SER A 11 8.67 -18.84 -7.42
C SER A 11 8.41 -17.79 -6.32
N MET A 12 7.60 -16.75 -6.59
CA MET A 12 7.26 -15.72 -5.60
C MET A 12 6.50 -16.33 -4.39
N PRO A 13 6.88 -16.01 -3.13
CA PRO A 13 6.30 -16.65 -1.95
C PRO A 13 4.98 -15.99 -1.50
N GLY A 14 4.03 -16.85 -1.11
CA GLY A 14 2.75 -16.53 -0.45
C GLY A 14 1.56 -17.17 -1.18
N PRO A 15 0.86 -18.17 -0.61
CA PRO A 15 -0.37 -18.68 -1.23
C PRO A 15 -1.45 -17.60 -1.17
N GLU A 16 -2.07 -17.27 -2.32
CA GLU A 16 -3.31 -16.50 -2.33
C GLU A 16 -4.40 -17.28 -1.57
N LEU A 17 -5.14 -16.58 -0.72
CA LEU A 17 -6.26 -17.16 0.00
C LEU A 17 -7.37 -17.49 -0.99
N ALA A 18 -7.72 -18.76 -1.11
CA ALA A 18 -8.87 -19.18 -1.91
C ALA A 18 -10.19 -18.74 -1.23
N LEU A 19 -11.03 -18.02 -1.95
CA LEU A 19 -12.36 -17.59 -1.50
C LEU A 19 -13.44 -18.56 -2.01
N PRO A 20 -14.45 -18.93 -1.18
CA PRO A 20 -15.57 -19.74 -1.63
C PRO A 20 -16.53 -18.91 -2.51
N GLY A 21 -17.34 -19.59 -3.34
CA GLY A 21 -18.44 -18.93 -4.05
C GLY A 21 -19.59 -18.61 -3.09
N GLY A 22 -19.83 -17.33 -2.82
CA GLY A 22 -20.88 -16.85 -1.92
C GLY A 22 -20.35 -16.19 -0.63
N PRO A 23 -21.22 -15.89 0.35
CA PRO A 23 -20.81 -15.24 1.59
C PRO A 23 -19.76 -16.07 2.34
N PHE A 24 -18.73 -15.39 2.83
CA PHE A 24 -17.61 -15.98 3.55
C PHE A 24 -17.22 -15.17 4.78
N ARG A 25 -16.44 -15.80 5.66
CA ARG A 25 -15.69 -15.17 6.75
C ARG A 25 -14.29 -15.73 6.85
N LEU A 26 -13.35 -14.92 7.33
CA LEU A 26 -12.00 -15.36 7.62
C LEU A 26 -11.93 -16.08 8.98
N ARG A 27 -11.12 -17.12 9.06
CA ARG A 27 -10.75 -17.81 10.31
C ARG A 27 -9.27 -18.13 10.33
N MET A 28 -8.73 -18.32 11.53
CA MET A 28 -7.40 -18.87 11.71
C MET A 28 -7.44 -20.40 11.73
N LYS A 29 -6.50 -21.05 11.03
CA LYS A 29 -6.23 -22.49 11.09
C LYS A 29 -5.50 -22.87 12.38
N ALA A 30 -4.54 -22.03 12.77
CA ALA A 30 -3.72 -22.19 13.97
C ALA A 30 -3.04 -20.85 14.31
N PHE A 31 -2.66 -20.66 15.58
CA PHE A 31 -1.84 -19.53 16.01
C PHE A 31 -0.38 -19.66 15.57
N GLY A 32 0.38 -18.57 15.70
CA GLY A 32 1.84 -18.56 15.54
C GLY A 32 2.35 -18.27 14.13
N SER A 33 1.47 -18.09 13.14
CA SER A 33 1.85 -17.63 11.80
C SER A 33 0.78 -16.76 11.16
N VAL A 34 1.23 -15.72 10.47
CA VAL A 34 0.41 -14.78 9.69
C VAL A 34 -0.11 -15.36 8.38
N ASP A 35 0.29 -16.58 8.01
CA ASP A 35 -0.22 -17.31 6.83
C ASP A 35 -1.34 -18.30 7.16
N ASN A 36 -1.64 -18.50 8.44
CA ASN A 36 -2.61 -19.51 8.88
C ASN A 36 -4.06 -19.03 8.75
N PHE A 37 -4.38 -18.27 7.71
CA PHE A 37 -5.76 -17.85 7.43
C PHE A 37 -6.48 -18.83 6.49
N GLN A 38 -7.79 -18.95 6.65
CA GLN A 38 -8.69 -19.60 5.72
C GLN A 38 -9.99 -18.83 5.58
N ALA A 39 -10.50 -18.70 4.36
CA ALA A 39 -11.88 -18.29 4.13
C ALA A 39 -12.78 -19.52 4.28
N VAL A 40 -13.85 -19.38 5.06
CA VAL A 40 -14.89 -20.41 5.20
C VAL A 40 -16.24 -19.82 4.83
N PRO A 41 -17.19 -20.63 4.33
CA PRO A 41 -18.56 -20.17 4.09
C PRO A 41 -19.17 -19.51 5.34
N LEU A 42 -19.92 -18.45 5.11
CA LEU A 42 -20.66 -17.70 6.13
C LEU A 42 -22.15 -17.89 5.90
N GLU A 43 -22.85 -18.36 6.92
CA GLU A 43 -24.30 -18.29 6.96
C GLU A 43 -24.72 -16.87 7.37
N ARG A 44 -25.43 -16.18 6.49
CA ARG A 44 -25.95 -14.83 6.73
C ARG A 44 -27.06 -14.88 7.77
N LYS A 45 -27.04 -13.95 8.72
CA LYS A 45 -28.03 -13.86 9.78
C LYS A 45 -28.99 -12.71 9.52
N GLN A 46 -30.27 -12.92 9.80
CA GLN A 46 -31.23 -11.83 9.79
C GLN A 46 -30.97 -10.92 11.01
N PRO A 47 -30.83 -9.60 10.83
CA PRO A 47 -30.58 -8.69 11.95
C PRO A 47 -31.76 -8.71 12.92
N GLY A 48 -31.45 -8.80 14.22
CA GLY A 48 -32.44 -8.67 15.28
C GLY A 48 -32.81 -7.21 15.59
N ARG A 49 -33.57 -6.99 16.66
CA ARG A 49 -33.91 -5.64 17.13
C ARG A 49 -32.64 -4.81 17.40
N GLY A 50 -32.60 -3.59 16.86
CA GLY A 50 -31.47 -2.66 17.01
C GLY A 50 -30.23 -3.02 16.17
N GLN A 51 -30.28 -4.06 15.33
CA GLN A 51 -29.15 -4.50 14.53
C GLN A 51 -29.33 -4.19 13.05
N VAL A 52 -28.23 -4.17 12.31
CA VAL A 52 -28.21 -4.15 10.84
C VAL A 52 -27.25 -5.21 10.31
N GLU A 53 -27.50 -5.70 9.10
CA GLU A 53 -26.53 -6.49 8.33
C GLU A 53 -25.83 -5.58 7.32
N ILE A 54 -24.50 -5.62 7.32
CA ILE A 54 -23.64 -4.86 6.41
C ILE A 54 -22.98 -5.83 5.44
N GLU A 55 -23.00 -5.51 4.15
CA GLU A 55 -22.05 -6.05 3.17
C GLU A 55 -20.73 -5.27 3.31
N VAL A 56 -19.70 -5.97 3.77
CA VAL A 56 -18.44 -5.33 4.13
C VAL A 56 -17.65 -5.02 2.87
N ALA A 57 -17.30 -3.75 2.73
CA ALA A 57 -16.50 -3.25 1.62
C ALA A 57 -15.00 -3.32 1.95
N ALA A 58 -14.62 -2.77 3.10
CA ALA A 58 -13.24 -2.75 3.58
C ALA A 58 -13.18 -2.88 5.10
N ALA A 59 -12.16 -3.58 5.60
CA ALA A 59 -11.90 -3.73 7.03
C ALA A 59 -10.56 -3.10 7.42
N GLY A 60 -10.57 -2.32 8.50
CA GLY A 60 -9.33 -1.78 9.08
C GLY A 60 -8.61 -2.86 9.88
N LEU A 61 -7.29 -2.96 9.70
CA LEU A 61 -6.46 -3.84 10.53
C LEU A 61 -5.80 -3.03 11.65
N ASN A 62 -5.79 -3.63 12.84
CA ASN A 62 -5.22 -3.08 14.05
C ASN A 62 -4.04 -3.94 14.52
N PHE A 63 -3.19 -3.38 15.39
CA PHE A 63 -2.08 -4.15 15.96
C PHE A 63 -2.58 -5.35 16.80
N ARG A 64 -3.80 -5.24 17.33
CA ARG A 64 -4.53 -6.34 17.99
C ARG A 64 -4.71 -7.55 17.07
N ASP A 65 -4.96 -7.35 15.78
CA ASP A 65 -5.07 -8.46 14.80
C ASP A 65 -3.74 -9.21 14.63
N VAL A 66 -2.61 -8.51 14.73
CA VAL A 66 -1.27 -9.13 14.68
C VAL A 66 -1.01 -9.97 15.93
N LEU A 67 -1.24 -9.39 17.12
CA LEU A 67 -1.02 -10.09 18.38
C LEU A 67 -1.89 -11.34 18.47
N ARG A 68 -3.12 -11.26 17.96
CA ARG A 68 -4.01 -12.39 17.81
C ARG A 68 -3.48 -13.45 16.84
N ALA A 69 -3.03 -13.04 15.65
CA ALA A 69 -2.44 -13.97 14.67
C ALA A 69 -1.23 -14.74 15.25
N LEU A 70 -0.45 -14.09 16.11
CA LEU A 70 0.71 -14.66 16.79
C LEU A 70 0.36 -15.46 18.05
N GLY A 71 -0.91 -15.51 18.48
CA GLY A 71 -1.36 -16.22 19.69
C GLY A 71 -1.05 -15.50 21.01
N MET A 72 -0.61 -14.24 20.96
CA MET A 72 -0.22 -13.46 22.14
C MET A 72 -1.42 -12.94 22.95
N LEU A 73 -2.64 -13.08 22.43
CA LEU A 73 -3.88 -12.67 23.09
C LEU A 73 -4.77 -13.85 23.51
N GLU A 74 -4.26 -15.09 23.50
CA GLU A 74 -5.11 -16.28 23.74
C GLU A 74 -5.82 -16.24 25.11
N ASP A 75 -5.13 -15.86 26.18
CA ASP A 75 -5.71 -15.78 27.52
C ASP A 75 -6.75 -14.66 27.65
N TYR A 76 -6.49 -13.53 27.00
CA TYR A 76 -7.44 -12.42 26.94
C TYR A 76 -8.70 -12.83 26.14
N GLU A 77 -8.52 -13.48 24.99
CA GLU A 77 -9.60 -13.96 24.13
C GLU A 77 -10.41 -15.07 24.78
N ARG A 78 -9.80 -15.89 25.65
CA ARG A 78 -10.53 -16.87 26.44
C ARG A 78 -11.49 -16.20 27.43
N LYS A 79 -11.05 -15.10 28.06
CA LYS A 79 -11.88 -14.31 28.99
C LYS A 79 -13.02 -13.57 28.27
N VAL A 80 -12.72 -12.91 27.15
CA VAL A 80 -13.73 -12.16 26.36
C VAL A 80 -14.64 -13.11 25.58
N GLY A 81 -14.08 -14.17 24.99
CA GLY A 81 -14.81 -15.18 24.23
C GLY A 81 -15.89 -15.88 25.05
N ALA A 82 -15.64 -16.10 26.35
CA ALA A 82 -16.66 -16.60 27.27
C ALA A 82 -17.90 -15.68 27.36
N ARG A 83 -17.74 -14.35 27.32
CA ARG A 83 -18.85 -13.38 27.31
C ARG A 83 -19.64 -13.38 26.00
N LEU A 84 -18.98 -13.73 24.89
CA LEU A 84 -19.56 -13.79 23.55
C LEU A 84 -20.03 -15.20 23.14
N GLY A 85 -20.00 -16.18 24.06
CA GLY A 85 -20.38 -17.57 23.79
C GLY A 85 -19.42 -18.33 22.87
N ILE A 86 -18.20 -17.84 22.70
CA ILE A 86 -17.17 -18.41 21.84
C ILE A 86 -16.40 -19.49 22.62
N ARG A 87 -16.41 -20.73 22.10
CA ARG A 87 -15.85 -21.91 22.78
C ARG A 87 -14.33 -22.08 22.61
N SER A 88 -13.72 -21.39 21.65
CA SER A 88 -12.30 -21.46 21.31
C SER A 88 -11.79 -20.12 20.77
N ALA A 89 -10.58 -19.71 21.14
CA ALA A 89 -9.96 -18.48 20.63
C ALA A 89 -9.78 -18.48 19.09
N LEU A 90 -9.60 -19.66 18.48
CA LEU A 90 -9.56 -19.82 17.02
C LEU A 90 -10.92 -19.58 16.34
N ASP A 91 -12.01 -19.65 17.11
CA ASP A 91 -13.38 -19.47 16.61
C ASP A 91 -13.86 -18.03 16.76
N ALA A 92 -13.10 -17.19 17.48
CA ALA A 92 -13.50 -15.81 17.67
C ALA A 92 -13.51 -15.06 16.33
N PRO A 93 -14.48 -14.16 16.09
CA PRO A 93 -14.57 -13.40 14.83
C PRO A 93 -13.33 -12.52 14.62
N LEU A 94 -12.75 -12.52 13.43
CA LEU A 94 -11.58 -11.69 13.08
C LEU A 94 -12.01 -10.34 12.52
N GLY A 95 -11.24 -9.27 12.79
CA GLY A 95 -11.58 -7.91 12.40
C GLY A 95 -12.42 -7.20 13.44
N PHE A 96 -12.17 -5.90 13.60
CA PHE A 96 -12.73 -5.05 14.66
C PHE A 96 -13.52 -3.86 14.13
N GLU A 97 -13.25 -3.45 12.89
CA GLU A 97 -13.89 -2.28 12.29
C GLU A 97 -14.02 -2.46 10.77
N CYS A 98 -14.94 -1.73 10.17
CA CYS A 98 -15.09 -1.71 8.72
C CYS A 98 -15.82 -0.48 8.19
N ALA A 99 -15.81 -0.36 6.87
CA ALA A 99 -16.80 0.36 6.10
C ALA A 99 -17.52 -0.61 5.14
N GLY A 100 -18.78 -0.32 4.80
CA GLY A 100 -19.61 -1.17 3.98
C GLY A 100 -20.96 -0.55 3.65
N ARG A 101 -21.86 -1.37 3.11
CA ARG A 101 -23.23 -0.97 2.77
C ARG A 101 -24.22 -1.74 3.63
N VAL A 102 -25.20 -1.05 4.20
CA VAL A 102 -26.32 -1.71 4.89
C VAL A 102 -27.14 -2.46 3.86
N VAL A 103 -27.34 -3.76 4.06
CA VAL A 103 -28.13 -4.63 3.16
C VAL A 103 -29.43 -5.10 3.78
N ARG A 104 -29.54 -5.07 5.11
CA ARG A 104 -30.78 -5.33 5.84
C ARG A 104 -30.79 -4.55 7.14
N VAL A 105 -31.95 -3.96 7.47
CA VAL A 105 -32.19 -3.30 8.75
C VAL A 105 -33.12 -4.15 9.63
N GLY A 106 -32.76 -4.30 10.91
CA GLY A 106 -33.56 -4.99 11.92
C GLY A 106 -34.59 -4.08 12.59
N GLU A 107 -35.47 -4.66 13.39
CA GLU A 107 -36.57 -3.93 14.06
C GLU A 107 -36.05 -2.80 14.97
N GLY A 108 -36.69 -1.63 14.94
CA GLY A 108 -36.39 -0.52 15.87
C GLY A 108 -35.12 0.29 15.54
N VAL A 109 -34.50 0.07 14.38
CA VAL A 109 -33.43 0.94 13.87
C VAL A 109 -34.05 2.04 13.01
N GLU A 110 -33.86 3.29 13.42
CA GLU A 110 -34.48 4.46 12.75
C GLU A 110 -33.47 5.35 12.02
N HIS A 111 -32.19 5.31 12.40
CA HIS A 111 -31.15 6.22 11.87
C HIS A 111 -30.41 5.67 10.65
N LEU A 112 -30.61 4.41 10.28
CA LEU A 112 -30.00 3.75 9.13
C LEU A 112 -31.06 3.08 8.25
N SER A 113 -30.78 3.00 6.95
CA SER A 113 -31.65 2.38 5.94
C SER A 113 -30.88 1.46 5.00
N ASP A 114 -31.57 0.54 4.34
CA ASP A 114 -30.97 -0.30 3.30
C ASP A 114 -30.34 0.57 2.21
N GLY A 115 -29.11 0.22 1.81
CA GLY A 115 -28.32 0.96 0.84
C GLY A 115 -27.40 2.03 1.42
N ASP A 116 -27.58 2.44 2.69
CA ASP A 116 -26.71 3.41 3.35
C ASP A 116 -25.25 2.91 3.36
N GLU A 117 -24.33 3.78 2.97
CA GLU A 117 -22.90 3.54 3.16
C GLU A 117 -22.51 3.93 4.58
N VAL A 118 -21.91 3.00 5.30
CA VAL A 118 -21.62 3.14 6.73
C VAL A 118 -20.17 2.77 7.05
N PHE A 119 -19.67 3.29 8.17
CA PHE A 119 -18.43 2.87 8.79
C PHE A 119 -18.62 2.77 10.30
N GLY A 120 -17.85 1.91 10.96
CA GLY A 120 -17.96 1.74 12.41
C GLY A 120 -17.23 0.53 12.96
N ILE A 121 -17.44 0.27 14.24
CA ILE A 121 -16.86 -0.85 14.97
C ILE A 121 -17.74 -2.08 14.70
N ALA A 122 -17.14 -3.14 14.17
CA ALA A 122 -17.84 -4.34 13.75
C ALA A 122 -16.94 -5.57 13.96
N TYR A 123 -17.22 -6.33 15.03
CA TYR A 123 -16.51 -7.57 15.31
C TYR A 123 -16.82 -8.63 14.27
N GLY A 124 -15.77 -9.25 13.72
CA GLY A 124 -15.94 -10.21 12.63
C GLY A 124 -15.95 -9.58 11.24
N SER A 125 -15.52 -8.32 11.12
CA SER A 125 -15.52 -7.58 9.86
C SER A 125 -14.56 -8.11 8.79
N LEU A 126 -13.64 -9.03 9.12
CA LEU A 126 -12.90 -9.80 8.10
C LEU A 126 -13.80 -10.90 7.52
N ALA A 127 -14.93 -10.49 6.95
CA ALA A 127 -15.97 -11.33 6.37
C ALA A 127 -16.76 -10.54 5.33
N SER A 128 -17.33 -11.23 4.34
CA SER A 128 -18.18 -10.59 3.31
C SER A 128 -19.38 -9.84 3.89
N HIS A 129 -19.95 -10.33 5.00
CA HIS A 129 -21.10 -9.74 5.66
C HIS A 129 -20.92 -9.81 7.18
N VAL A 130 -21.46 -8.81 7.88
CA VAL A 130 -21.47 -8.78 9.35
C VAL A 130 -22.80 -8.22 9.85
N THR A 131 -23.35 -8.84 10.90
CA THR A 131 -24.51 -8.31 11.63
C THR A 131 -23.99 -7.61 12.88
N VAL A 132 -24.36 -6.35 13.07
CA VAL A 132 -23.80 -5.48 14.12
C VAL A 132 -24.89 -4.59 14.71
N ASP A 133 -24.68 -4.11 15.93
CA ASP A 133 -25.54 -3.09 16.55
C ASP A 133 -25.50 -1.81 15.72
N ALA A 134 -26.68 -1.27 15.39
CA ALA A 134 -26.81 -0.07 14.58
C ALA A 134 -26.19 1.17 15.24
N ASN A 135 -26.07 1.18 16.58
CA ASN A 135 -25.45 2.28 17.34
C ASN A 135 -23.93 2.31 17.21
N TRP A 136 -23.30 1.24 16.70
CA TRP A 136 -21.85 1.18 16.52
C TRP A 136 -21.40 1.66 15.14
N LEU A 137 -22.33 2.23 14.37
CA LEU A 137 -22.15 2.68 13.00
C LEU A 137 -22.53 4.14 12.84
N ALA A 138 -21.85 4.80 11.91
CA ALA A 138 -22.24 6.09 11.37
C ALA A 138 -22.28 6.03 9.83
N ARG A 139 -23.03 6.95 9.22
CA ARG A 139 -23.04 7.10 7.76
C ARG A 139 -21.69 7.61 7.29
N LYS A 140 -21.13 6.98 6.26
CA LYS A 140 -19.87 7.38 5.65
C LYS A 140 -20.06 8.75 4.96
N PRO A 141 -19.18 9.74 5.22
CA PRO A 141 -19.14 10.95 4.41
C PRO A 141 -19.03 10.61 2.91
N SER A 142 -19.82 11.28 2.06
CA SER A 142 -19.91 10.96 0.62
C SER A 142 -18.60 11.18 -0.13
N ALA A 143 -17.78 12.14 0.32
CA ALA A 143 -16.48 12.45 -0.27
C ALA A 143 -15.40 11.38 0.00
N MET A 144 -15.66 10.42 0.88
CA MET A 144 -14.67 9.46 1.36
C MET A 144 -14.85 8.10 0.69
N THR A 145 -13.74 7.45 0.33
CA THR A 145 -13.75 6.06 -0.13
C THR A 145 -14.04 5.10 1.02
N MET A 146 -14.49 3.89 0.71
CA MET A 146 -14.68 2.84 1.73
C MET A 146 -13.37 2.49 2.46
N THR A 147 -12.24 2.53 1.76
CA THR A 147 -10.94 2.19 2.34
C THR A 147 -10.46 3.24 3.34
N GLU A 148 -10.67 4.52 3.03
CA GLU A 148 -10.40 5.63 3.94
C GLU A 148 -11.33 5.57 5.15
N ALA A 149 -12.62 5.33 4.93
CA ALA A 149 -13.60 5.23 6.00
C ALA A 149 -13.30 4.08 6.97
N ALA A 150 -12.80 2.95 6.48
CA ALA A 150 -12.37 1.81 7.30
C ALA A 150 -11.15 2.12 8.19
N THR A 151 -10.44 3.24 7.98
CA THR A 151 -9.34 3.65 8.86
C THR A 151 -9.80 4.32 10.15
N ILE A 152 -11.04 4.81 10.17
CA ILE A 152 -11.52 5.78 11.15
C ILE A 152 -11.95 5.17 12.49
N PRO A 153 -12.85 4.17 12.53
CA PRO A 153 -13.63 3.87 13.73
C PRO A 153 -12.79 3.70 14.99
N MET A 154 -11.84 2.76 14.98
CA MET A 154 -11.05 2.46 16.16
C MET A 154 -10.03 3.55 16.46
N ALA A 155 -9.35 4.08 15.43
CA ALA A 155 -8.28 5.05 15.62
C ALA A 155 -8.80 6.38 16.19
N PHE A 156 -9.86 6.92 15.59
CA PHE A 156 -10.38 8.22 15.98
C PHE A 156 -11.30 8.15 17.19
N ALA A 157 -12.11 7.09 17.36
CA ALA A 157 -12.89 6.94 18.60
C ALA A 157 -11.97 6.85 19.82
N THR A 158 -10.87 6.10 19.72
CA THR A 158 -9.86 6.00 20.80
C THR A 158 -9.24 7.36 21.08
N ALA A 159 -8.81 8.08 20.04
CA ALA A 159 -8.16 9.39 20.20
C ALA A 159 -9.09 10.45 20.80
N VAL A 160 -10.35 10.53 20.33
CA VAL A 160 -11.34 11.46 20.86
C VAL A 160 -11.69 11.12 22.31
N TYR A 161 -11.95 9.85 22.61
CA TYR A 161 -12.25 9.46 23.99
C TYR A 161 -11.09 9.77 24.94
N ALA A 162 -9.87 9.40 24.53
CA ALA A 162 -8.65 9.64 25.29
C ALA A 162 -8.39 11.14 25.56
N LEU A 163 -8.44 11.97 24.51
CA LEU A 163 -7.98 13.35 24.61
C LEU A 163 -9.09 14.32 25.00
N GLU A 164 -10.31 14.14 24.51
CA GLU A 164 -11.41 15.08 24.76
C GLU A 164 -12.24 14.69 26.00
N GLN A 165 -12.47 13.40 26.24
CA GLN A 165 -13.33 12.97 27.37
C GLN A 165 -12.54 12.68 28.65
N LEU A 166 -11.47 11.89 28.55
CA LEU A 166 -10.65 11.50 29.71
C LEU A 166 -9.65 12.58 30.10
N ALA A 167 -8.74 12.96 29.20
CA ALA A 167 -7.71 13.96 29.51
C ALA A 167 -8.23 15.41 29.47
N GLN A 168 -9.34 15.65 28.76
CA GLN A 168 -9.97 16.96 28.58
C GLN A 168 -8.95 18.03 28.16
N VAL A 169 -8.19 17.72 27.10
CA VAL A 169 -7.10 18.57 26.60
C VAL A 169 -7.61 19.96 26.28
N LYS A 170 -6.88 20.98 26.76
CA LYS A 170 -7.21 22.39 26.57
C LYS A 170 -6.24 23.07 25.59
N PRO A 171 -6.67 24.16 24.92
CA PRO A 171 -5.77 24.99 24.14
C PRO A 171 -4.55 25.44 24.95
N GLY A 172 -3.36 25.30 24.38
CA GLY A 172 -2.09 25.66 25.03
C GLY A 172 -1.50 24.60 25.96
N GLU A 173 -2.19 23.50 26.27
CA GLU A 173 -1.58 22.36 26.97
C GLU A 173 -0.58 21.64 26.05
N THR A 174 0.44 21.02 26.64
CA THR A 174 1.42 20.20 25.93
C THR A 174 1.06 18.71 26.07
N VAL A 175 0.98 18.00 24.95
CA VAL A 175 0.61 16.57 24.89
C VAL A 175 1.77 15.76 24.31
N LEU A 176 2.22 14.74 25.04
CA LEU A 176 3.16 13.73 24.54
C LEU A 176 2.40 12.54 23.96
N ILE A 177 2.57 12.28 22.65
CA ILE A 177 1.92 11.17 21.95
C ILE A 177 2.99 10.13 21.56
N HIS A 178 2.89 8.94 22.12
CA HIS A 178 3.77 7.84 21.76
C HIS A 178 3.31 7.10 20.50
N ALA A 179 4.28 6.53 19.77
CA ALA A 179 4.06 5.81 18.51
C ALA A 179 3.20 6.60 17.49
N ALA A 180 3.44 7.91 17.42
CA ALA A 180 2.56 8.89 16.75
C ALA A 180 2.35 8.62 15.25
N ALA A 181 3.25 7.89 14.59
CA ALA A 181 3.11 7.54 13.18
C ALA A 181 2.16 6.34 12.91
N GLY A 182 1.64 5.68 13.95
CA GLY A 182 0.63 4.63 13.83
C GLY A 182 -0.80 5.18 13.65
N GLY A 183 -1.79 4.31 13.48
CA GLY A 183 -3.19 4.71 13.27
C GLY A 183 -3.76 5.60 14.38
N VAL A 184 -3.77 5.11 15.63
CA VAL A 184 -4.25 5.90 16.79
C VAL A 184 -3.36 7.14 17.01
N GLY A 185 -2.05 6.99 16.86
CA GLY A 185 -1.10 8.10 17.01
C GLY A 185 -1.37 9.27 16.07
N GLN A 186 -1.60 8.98 14.78
CA GLN A 186 -1.91 10.02 13.79
C GLN A 186 -3.28 10.66 14.05
N ALA A 187 -4.29 9.86 14.44
CA ALA A 187 -5.57 10.40 14.85
C ALA A 187 -5.42 11.33 16.07
N ALA A 188 -4.67 10.91 17.10
CA ALA A 188 -4.40 11.70 18.30
C ALA A 188 -3.64 13.00 18.01
N VAL A 189 -2.67 12.99 17.08
CA VAL A 189 -1.99 14.22 16.61
C VAL A 189 -3.01 15.20 16.04
N GLN A 190 -3.93 14.75 15.18
CA GLN A 190 -4.95 15.61 14.59
C GLN A 190 -5.91 16.17 15.65
N ILE A 191 -6.40 15.32 16.55
CA ILE A 191 -7.33 15.71 17.63
C ILE A 191 -6.67 16.70 18.60
N ALA A 192 -5.45 16.43 19.07
CA ALA A 192 -4.72 17.32 19.96
C ALA A 192 -4.45 18.69 19.31
N ARG A 193 -4.08 18.72 18.02
CA ARG A 193 -3.87 19.98 17.29
C ARG A 193 -5.17 20.74 17.07
N ALA A 194 -6.27 20.06 16.76
CA ALA A 194 -7.59 20.69 16.63
C ALA A 194 -8.04 21.31 17.96
N ALA A 195 -7.68 20.71 19.10
CA ALA A 195 -7.89 21.27 20.43
C ALA A 195 -6.96 22.44 20.78
N GLY A 196 -6.02 22.81 19.89
CA GLY A 196 -5.07 23.91 20.12
C GLY A 196 -3.91 23.54 21.05
N ALA A 197 -3.65 22.26 21.27
CA ALA A 197 -2.55 21.78 22.10
C ALA A 197 -1.21 21.77 21.34
N GLU A 198 -0.11 21.90 22.07
CA GLU A 198 1.24 21.67 21.56
C GLU A 198 1.57 20.17 21.61
N VAL A 199 1.90 19.58 20.47
CA VAL A 199 2.18 18.14 20.37
C VAL A 199 3.69 17.87 20.37
N LEU A 200 4.14 17.06 21.33
CA LEU A 200 5.41 16.35 21.30
C LEU A 200 5.13 14.90 20.88
N ALA A 201 5.88 14.35 19.94
CA ALA A 201 5.64 13.01 19.44
C ALA A 201 6.86 12.09 19.56
N THR A 202 6.63 10.79 19.75
CA THR A 202 7.66 9.78 19.53
C THR A 202 7.33 8.88 18.35
N ALA A 203 8.33 8.61 17.50
CA ALA A 203 8.24 7.67 16.38
C ALA A 203 9.62 7.13 15.98
N GLY A 204 9.65 6.07 15.17
CA GLY A 204 10.89 5.65 14.50
C GLY A 204 11.38 6.71 13.51
N GLN A 205 12.70 6.93 13.45
CA GLN A 205 13.33 8.03 12.67
C GLN A 205 12.86 8.13 11.21
N GLY A 206 12.71 7.01 10.51
CA GLY A 206 12.23 7.00 9.12
C GLY A 206 10.78 7.46 8.90
N LYS A 207 10.09 7.92 9.95
CA LYS A 207 8.70 8.41 9.92
C LYS A 207 8.56 9.85 10.41
N TRP A 208 9.66 10.54 10.71
CA TRP A 208 9.61 11.88 11.28
C TRP A 208 9.07 12.91 10.27
N ASP A 209 9.47 12.80 9.00
CA ASP A 209 9.01 13.70 7.93
C ASP A 209 7.48 13.72 7.79
N LEU A 210 6.82 12.57 7.99
CA LEU A 210 5.37 12.48 8.01
C LEU A 210 4.77 13.34 9.13
N LEU A 211 5.30 13.21 10.35
CA LEU A 211 4.79 13.93 11.52
C LEU A 211 5.08 15.43 11.40
N HIS A 212 6.23 15.81 10.84
CA HIS A 212 6.54 17.19 10.51
C HIS A 212 5.58 17.77 9.46
N ALA A 213 5.24 17.01 8.42
CA ALA A 213 4.24 17.41 7.44
C ALA A 213 2.83 17.57 8.05
N GLN A 214 2.52 16.84 9.13
CA GLN A 214 1.29 16.99 9.93
C GLN A 214 1.37 18.15 10.94
N GLY A 215 2.44 18.94 10.94
CA GLY A 215 2.61 20.11 11.79
C GLY A 215 3.18 19.83 13.19
N VAL A 216 3.68 18.62 13.46
CA VAL A 216 4.39 18.30 14.70
C VAL A 216 5.81 18.86 14.62
N ARG A 217 6.14 19.82 15.49
CA ARG A 217 7.47 20.46 15.48
C ARG A 217 8.55 19.59 16.11
N HIS A 218 8.19 18.84 17.14
CA HIS A 218 9.14 18.09 17.96
C HIS A 218 8.83 16.60 17.90
N VAL A 219 9.69 15.87 17.20
CA VAL A 219 9.59 14.42 17.04
C VAL A 219 10.85 13.78 17.63
N MET A 220 10.65 12.75 18.43
CA MET A 220 11.69 12.05 19.18
C MET A 220 11.65 10.54 18.88
N SER A 221 12.68 9.81 19.29
CA SER A 221 12.73 8.36 19.06
C SER A 221 11.72 7.64 19.97
N SER A 222 10.92 6.74 19.39
CA SER A 222 10.06 5.83 20.16
C SER A 222 10.77 4.54 20.60
N ARG A 223 12.09 4.44 20.39
CA ARG A 223 12.91 3.23 20.65
C ARG A 223 13.98 3.45 21.72
N SER A 224 14.05 4.66 22.26
CA SER A 224 15.01 5.04 23.29
C SER A 224 14.26 5.78 24.38
N LEU A 225 14.79 5.77 25.60
CA LEU A 225 14.30 6.58 26.72
C LEU A 225 14.82 8.03 26.67
N ASP A 226 15.66 8.38 25.69
CA ASP A 226 16.22 9.74 25.50
C ASP A 226 15.14 10.82 25.34
N PHE A 227 13.92 10.44 24.92
CA PHE A 227 12.79 11.37 24.84
C PHE A 227 12.53 12.04 26.20
N ARG A 228 12.86 11.39 27.33
CA ARG A 228 12.69 11.97 28.66
C ARG A 228 13.43 13.29 28.80
N ASP A 229 14.71 13.26 28.47
CA ASP A 229 15.60 14.41 28.67
C ASP A 229 15.30 15.48 27.60
N GLN A 230 14.93 15.05 26.40
CA GLN A 230 14.47 15.95 25.33
C GLN A 230 13.15 16.66 25.70
N VAL A 231 12.16 15.96 26.23
CA VAL A 231 10.90 16.56 26.71
C VAL A 231 11.19 17.57 27.82
N ARG A 232 12.05 17.22 28.79
CA ARG A 232 12.44 18.16 29.86
C ARG A 232 13.10 19.40 29.29
N GLN A 233 13.99 19.26 28.32
CA GLN A 233 14.63 20.41 27.67
C GLN A 233 13.61 21.28 26.93
N LEU A 234 12.74 20.68 26.13
CA LEU A 234 11.73 21.37 25.31
C LEU A 234 10.69 22.10 26.17
N THR A 235 10.39 21.58 27.35
CA THR A 235 9.38 22.14 28.27
C THR A 235 10.00 23.02 29.38
N GLY A 236 11.30 23.31 29.32
CA GLY A 236 12.00 24.08 30.36
C GLY A 236 11.95 23.41 31.75
N GLY A 237 11.87 22.08 31.79
CA GLY A 237 11.77 21.26 33.00
C GLY A 237 10.36 21.09 33.56
N ARG A 238 9.36 21.79 33.02
CA ARG A 238 7.96 21.70 33.48
C ARG A 238 7.34 20.31 33.25
N GLY A 239 7.73 19.65 32.18
CA GLY A 239 7.05 18.45 31.70
C GLY A 239 5.83 18.76 30.83
N VAL A 240 5.11 17.72 30.45
CA VAL A 240 3.89 17.78 29.62
C VAL A 240 2.63 17.62 30.46
N ASP A 241 1.52 18.20 30.02
CA ASP A 241 0.25 18.15 30.75
C ASP A 241 -0.45 16.80 30.57
N VAL A 242 -0.32 16.21 29.39
CA VAL A 242 -0.96 14.94 29.03
C VAL A 242 0.04 14.01 28.36
N VAL A 243 0.01 12.73 28.74
CA VAL A 243 0.68 11.63 28.03
C VAL A 243 -0.39 10.71 27.47
N LEU A 244 -0.35 10.45 26.17
CA LEU A 244 -1.07 9.35 25.54
C LEU A 244 -0.08 8.20 25.29
N ASN A 245 -0.11 7.20 26.16
CA ASN A 245 0.83 6.09 26.16
C ASN A 245 0.30 4.85 25.44
N SER A 246 1.19 4.22 24.69
CA SER A 246 0.98 2.90 24.07
C SER A 246 2.22 2.02 24.15
N LEU A 247 3.23 2.42 24.93
CA LEU A 247 4.50 1.71 25.11
C LEU A 247 4.49 0.99 26.46
N SER A 248 5.24 -0.10 26.60
CA SER A 248 5.24 -0.95 27.79
C SER A 248 6.62 -0.99 28.47
N GLY A 249 6.70 -1.63 29.64
CA GLY A 249 7.96 -1.81 30.36
C GLY A 249 8.54 -0.50 30.85
N GLU A 250 9.85 -0.28 30.66
CA GLU A 250 10.58 0.91 31.14
C GLU A 250 10.09 2.23 30.53
N PHE A 251 9.30 2.17 29.45
CA PHE A 251 8.70 3.36 28.85
C PHE A 251 7.60 3.96 29.74
N ILE A 252 6.83 3.15 30.49
CA ILE A 252 5.78 3.65 31.38
C ILE A 252 6.35 4.60 32.45
N PRO A 253 7.33 4.19 33.29
CA PRO A 253 7.91 5.08 34.29
C PRO A 253 8.66 6.27 33.64
N ALA A 254 9.30 6.08 32.49
CA ALA A 254 9.95 7.18 31.77
C ALA A 254 8.94 8.25 31.32
N SER A 255 7.79 7.85 30.75
CA SER A 255 6.72 8.74 30.33
C SER A 255 6.02 9.40 31.52
N LEU A 256 5.85 8.68 32.63
CA LEU A 256 5.34 9.22 33.88
C LEU A 256 6.27 10.31 34.46
N SER A 257 7.59 10.12 34.35
CA SER A 257 8.60 11.04 34.88
C SER A 257 8.67 12.40 34.17
N VAL A 258 8.01 12.53 33.02
CA VAL A 258 7.92 13.79 32.24
C VAL A 258 6.54 14.44 32.30
N LEU A 259 5.58 13.88 33.04
CA LEU A 259 4.32 14.58 33.33
C LEU A 259 4.57 15.73 34.30
N SER A 260 3.96 16.87 34.02
CA SER A 260 3.89 18.01 34.93
C SER A 260 3.11 17.65 36.21
N PRO A 261 3.19 18.46 37.28
CA PRO A 261 2.34 18.29 38.46
C PRO A 261 0.85 18.27 38.06
N ASN A 262 0.08 17.34 38.63
CA ASN A 262 -1.34 17.12 38.30
C ASN A 262 -1.62 16.78 36.82
N GLY A 263 -0.61 16.25 36.12
CA GLY A 263 -0.74 15.80 34.75
C GLY A 263 -1.67 14.60 34.59
N ARG A 264 -2.01 14.26 33.35
CA ARG A 264 -2.96 13.19 33.00
C ARG A 264 -2.27 12.14 32.14
N PHE A 265 -2.23 10.92 32.64
CA PHE A 265 -1.66 9.77 31.94
C PHE A 265 -2.80 8.91 31.38
N VAL A 266 -2.95 8.89 30.07
CA VAL A 266 -3.94 8.06 29.37
C VAL A 266 -3.23 6.85 28.76
N GLU A 267 -3.64 5.66 29.18
CA GLU A 267 -3.03 4.40 28.75
C GLU A 267 -3.97 3.65 27.81
N ILE A 268 -3.51 3.43 26.58
CA ILE A 268 -4.23 2.65 25.57
C ILE A 268 -3.59 1.26 25.35
N GLY A 269 -2.46 0.98 26.01
CA GLY A 269 -1.87 -0.35 26.07
C GLY A 269 -2.77 -1.35 26.79
N GLN A 270 -2.66 -2.63 26.42
CA GLN A 270 -3.45 -3.72 27.02
C GLN A 270 -2.58 -4.78 27.73
N LEU A 271 -1.28 -4.82 27.43
CA LEU A 271 -0.35 -5.82 27.95
C LEU A 271 0.75 -5.15 28.76
N GLY A 272 0.97 -5.63 29.99
CA GLY A 272 2.03 -5.12 30.86
C GLY A 272 1.85 -3.67 31.32
N ILE A 273 0.61 -3.18 31.34
CA ILE A 273 0.26 -1.86 31.89
C ILE A 273 0.31 -1.88 33.42
N TRP A 274 0.49 -0.71 34.02
CA TRP A 274 0.41 -0.55 35.46
C TRP A 274 -1.04 -0.51 35.94
N ASP A 275 -1.29 -1.03 37.14
CA ASP A 275 -2.56 -0.80 37.82
C ASP A 275 -2.60 0.58 38.51
N ARG A 276 -3.78 0.96 39.01
CA ARG A 276 -3.99 2.26 39.66
C ARG A 276 -3.17 2.42 40.95
N ALA A 277 -2.91 1.33 41.67
CA ALA A 277 -2.15 1.38 42.92
C ALA A 277 -0.65 1.61 42.65
N GLN A 278 -0.09 0.94 41.64
CA GLN A 278 1.27 1.14 41.17
C GLN A 278 1.49 2.59 40.72
N MET A 279 0.56 3.13 39.92
CA MET A 279 0.65 4.52 39.47
C MET A 279 0.59 5.52 40.62
N ALA A 280 -0.35 5.33 41.57
CA ALA A 280 -0.50 6.21 42.73
C ALA A 280 0.68 6.14 43.70
N ALA A 281 1.36 5.00 43.81
CA ALA A 281 2.56 4.84 44.63
C ALA A 281 3.73 5.67 44.09
N GLU A 282 3.87 5.77 42.77
CA GLU A 282 4.95 6.52 42.11
C GLU A 282 4.62 8.02 41.97
N ARG A 283 3.39 8.34 41.55
CA ARG A 283 2.91 9.72 41.33
C ARG A 283 1.45 9.84 41.77
N SER A 284 1.24 10.07 43.07
CA SER A 284 -0.10 10.25 43.64
C SER A 284 -0.83 11.50 43.16
N ASP A 285 -0.11 12.47 42.59
CA ASP A 285 -0.69 13.72 42.07
C ASP A 285 -1.26 13.57 40.64
N VAL A 286 -0.88 12.53 39.88
CA VAL A 286 -1.33 12.40 38.48
C VAL A 286 -2.65 11.66 38.37
N ALA A 287 -3.47 12.07 37.41
CA ALA A 287 -4.66 11.33 37.03
C ALA A 287 -4.29 10.22 36.03
N TYR A 288 -4.74 8.99 36.29
CA TYR A 288 -4.43 7.83 35.46
C TYR A 288 -5.69 7.18 34.88
N PHE A 289 -5.69 7.02 33.56
CA PHE A 289 -6.82 6.53 32.79
C PHE A 289 -6.40 5.37 31.87
N PRO A 290 -6.27 4.15 32.40
CA PRO A 290 -6.29 2.95 31.58
C PRO A 290 -7.73 2.68 31.12
N PHE A 291 -7.95 2.49 29.82
CA PHE A 291 -9.27 2.20 29.29
C PHE A 291 -9.24 1.26 28.09
N ASP A 292 -10.38 0.64 27.82
CA ASP A 292 -10.68 -0.10 26.59
C ASP A 292 -12.09 0.29 26.14
N LEU A 293 -12.27 0.65 24.87
CA LEU A 293 -13.56 1.17 24.38
C LEU A 293 -14.72 0.19 24.55
N ASP A 294 -14.46 -1.13 24.50
CA ASP A 294 -15.52 -2.13 24.68
C ASP A 294 -16.01 -2.16 26.12
N ASP A 295 -15.07 -2.09 27.07
CA ASP A 295 -15.39 -2.01 28.48
C ASP A 295 -16.13 -0.70 28.78
N GLU A 296 -15.69 0.44 28.22
CA GLU A 296 -16.35 1.74 28.43
C GLU A 296 -17.78 1.78 27.84
N GLU A 297 -18.00 1.26 26.63
CA GLU A 297 -19.34 1.13 26.03
C GLU A 297 -20.27 0.25 26.89
N SER A 298 -19.73 -0.79 27.53
CA SER A 298 -20.50 -1.65 28.43
C SER A 298 -20.97 -0.91 29.69
N HIS A 299 -20.18 0.06 30.18
CA HIS A 299 -20.55 0.91 31.32
C HIS A 299 -21.42 2.11 30.92
N GLN A 300 -21.23 2.62 29.70
CA GLN A 300 -21.95 3.76 29.15
C GLN A 300 -22.53 3.43 27.75
N PRO A 301 -23.69 2.72 27.69
CA PRO A 301 -24.30 2.36 26.43
C PRO A 301 -24.57 3.57 25.53
N GLY A 302 -24.16 3.51 24.26
CA GLY A 302 -24.29 4.60 23.29
C GLY A 302 -23.08 5.55 23.22
N LEU A 303 -22.01 5.29 23.97
CA LEU A 303 -20.75 6.04 23.90
C LEU A 303 -20.17 5.99 22.48
N ILE A 304 -20.03 4.81 21.88
CA ILE A 304 -19.51 4.64 20.52
C ILE A 304 -20.34 5.43 19.50
N ARG A 305 -21.67 5.37 19.63
CA ARG A 305 -22.59 6.15 18.77
C ARG A 305 -22.29 7.63 18.87
N SER A 306 -22.15 8.15 20.09
CA SER A 306 -21.84 9.56 20.32
C SER A 306 -20.49 9.96 19.74
N LEU A 307 -19.46 9.12 19.90
CA LEU A 307 -18.12 9.38 19.36
C LEU A 307 -18.14 9.45 17.83
N LEU A 308 -18.74 8.47 17.16
CA LEU A 308 -18.82 8.45 15.70
C LEU A 308 -19.68 9.57 15.13
N ALA A 309 -20.78 9.92 15.80
CA ALA A 309 -21.63 11.05 15.43
C ALA A 309 -20.88 12.38 15.49
N ASN A 310 -20.02 12.57 16.50
CA ASN A 310 -19.19 13.77 16.64
C ASN A 310 -18.06 13.84 15.60
N LEU A 311 -17.53 12.69 15.17
CA LEU A 311 -16.45 12.63 14.17
C LEU A 311 -16.92 12.93 12.76
N THR A 312 -18.11 12.46 12.39
CA THR A 312 -18.66 12.58 11.02
C THR A 312 -18.64 14.02 10.47
N PRO A 313 -19.12 15.07 11.18
CA PRO A 313 -19.07 16.44 10.66
C PRO A 313 -17.65 17.00 10.54
N ARG A 314 -16.71 16.57 11.39
CA ARG A 314 -15.31 17.03 11.37
C ARG A 314 -14.56 16.50 10.14
N PHE A 315 -14.86 15.27 9.72
CA PHE A 315 -14.39 14.75 8.43
C PHE A 315 -15.06 15.46 7.24
N ALA A 316 -16.36 15.75 7.35
CA ALA A 316 -17.09 16.42 6.27
C ALA A 316 -16.61 17.88 6.04
N SER A 317 -16.17 18.58 7.10
CA SER A 317 -15.60 19.93 6.99
C SER A 317 -14.12 19.94 6.60
N GLY A 318 -13.43 18.80 6.65
CA GLY A 318 -11.98 18.71 6.47
C GLY A 318 -11.17 19.24 7.67
N GLU A 319 -11.78 19.35 8.85
CA GLU A 319 -11.04 19.67 10.09
C GLU A 319 -10.05 18.56 10.45
N ILE A 320 -10.44 17.32 10.18
CA ILE A 320 -9.62 16.11 10.32
C ILE A 320 -9.73 15.27 9.05
N GLU A 321 -8.69 14.51 8.75
CA GLU A 321 -8.55 13.68 7.56
C GLU A 321 -8.29 12.21 7.94
N PRO A 322 -8.77 11.24 7.14
CA PRO A 322 -8.45 9.82 7.35
C PRO A 322 -6.94 9.61 7.48
N VAL A 323 -6.53 8.70 8.38
CA VAL A 323 -5.09 8.42 8.53
C VAL A 323 -4.55 7.75 7.28
N ALA A 324 -3.28 8.03 6.96
CA ALA A 324 -2.62 7.38 5.83
C ALA A 324 -2.75 5.85 5.94
N HIS A 325 -3.11 5.19 4.84
CA HIS A 325 -3.33 3.75 4.85
C HIS A 325 -2.74 3.05 3.64
N ARG A 326 -2.53 1.74 3.82
CA ARG A 326 -2.21 0.83 2.73
C ARG A 326 -3.29 -0.24 2.67
N ALA A 327 -3.96 -0.30 1.53
CA ALA A 327 -4.98 -1.29 1.27
C ALA A 327 -4.39 -2.54 0.58
N PHE A 328 -4.91 -3.71 0.93
CA PHE A 328 -4.54 -5.03 0.41
C PHE A 328 -5.80 -5.78 -0.01
N PRO A 329 -5.77 -6.61 -1.07
CA PRO A 329 -6.91 -7.48 -1.34
C PRO A 329 -6.96 -8.58 -0.26
N LEU A 330 -8.16 -9.08 0.07
CA LEU A 330 -8.34 -10.12 1.10
C LEU A 330 -7.53 -11.38 0.79
N GLU A 331 -7.36 -11.71 -0.48
CA GLU A 331 -6.56 -12.83 -0.97
C GLU A 331 -5.11 -12.76 -0.50
N ARG A 332 -4.63 -11.55 -0.17
CA ARG A 332 -3.28 -11.24 0.32
C ARG A 332 -3.28 -10.82 1.79
N ILE A 333 -4.25 -11.27 2.59
CA ILE A 333 -4.34 -10.95 4.03
C ILE A 333 -3.03 -11.19 4.79
N GLY A 334 -2.28 -12.26 4.44
CA GLY A 334 -0.98 -12.53 5.05
C GLY A 334 0.02 -11.37 4.86
N ASP A 335 0.02 -10.74 3.69
CA ASP A 335 0.85 -9.55 3.42
C ASP A 335 0.36 -8.32 4.18
N ALA A 336 -0.96 -8.17 4.32
CA ALA A 336 -1.55 -7.08 5.10
C ALA A 336 -1.16 -7.17 6.58
N VAL A 337 -1.18 -8.37 7.16
CA VAL A 337 -0.76 -8.61 8.54
C VAL A 337 0.75 -8.45 8.69
N ARG A 338 1.57 -8.96 7.75
CA ARG A 338 3.03 -8.70 7.74
C ARG A 338 3.35 -7.22 7.63
N TYR A 339 2.59 -6.46 6.84
CA TYR A 339 2.79 -5.01 6.73
C TYR A 339 2.70 -4.32 8.10
N LEU A 340 1.83 -4.81 8.99
CA LEU A 340 1.70 -4.29 10.35
C LEU A 340 2.88 -4.64 11.26
N THR A 341 3.71 -5.62 10.92
CA THR A 341 4.95 -5.91 11.67
C THR A 341 6.12 -5.08 11.17
N LEU A 342 6.06 -4.54 9.94
CA LEU A 342 7.17 -3.79 9.35
C LEU A 342 7.53 -2.54 10.16
N PRO A 343 8.83 -2.33 10.46
CA PRO A 343 9.32 -1.11 11.10
C PRO A 343 8.98 0.17 10.34
N SER A 344 8.95 0.11 9.01
CA SER A 344 8.71 1.25 8.11
C SER A 344 7.24 1.59 7.91
N ARG A 345 6.30 0.79 8.44
CA ARG A 345 4.86 1.03 8.23
C ARG A 345 4.43 2.41 8.70
N VAL A 346 3.52 3.03 7.96
CA VAL A 346 2.91 4.30 8.30
C VAL A 346 1.39 4.12 8.35
N GLY A 347 0.77 4.69 9.38
CA GLY A 347 -0.67 4.70 9.56
C GLY A 347 -1.29 3.30 9.67
N LYS A 348 -2.28 2.99 8.82
CA LYS A 348 -3.14 1.80 8.99
C LYS A 348 -3.07 0.82 7.82
N GLY A 349 -3.16 -0.47 8.11
CA GLY A 349 -3.42 -1.49 7.10
C GLY A 349 -4.92 -1.63 6.89
N VAL A 350 -5.37 -1.77 5.64
CA VAL A 350 -6.78 -1.97 5.29
C VAL A 350 -6.88 -3.18 4.37
N VAL A 351 -7.94 -3.97 4.51
CA VAL A 351 -8.21 -5.12 3.66
C VAL A 351 -9.47 -4.86 2.85
N ALA A 352 -9.37 -4.95 1.52
CA ALA A 352 -10.50 -5.02 0.61
C ALA A 352 -11.25 -6.32 0.87
N ILE A 353 -12.51 -6.24 1.25
CA ILE A 353 -13.35 -7.43 1.34
C ILE A 353 -14.16 -7.59 0.05
N ALA A 354 -14.72 -6.48 -0.46
CA ALA A 354 -15.35 -6.47 -1.77
C ALA A 354 -14.30 -6.16 -2.87
N PRO A 355 -14.34 -6.88 -4.00
CA PRO A 355 -13.31 -6.79 -5.03
C PRO A 355 -13.24 -5.44 -5.76
N ASP A 356 -14.29 -4.63 -5.68
CA ASP A 356 -14.40 -3.29 -6.27
C ASP A 356 -13.89 -2.17 -5.34
N VAL A 357 -13.71 -2.46 -4.05
CA VAL A 357 -13.47 -1.45 -3.01
C VAL A 357 -12.02 -1.05 -2.87
N VAL A 358 -11.11 -2.00 -3.05
CA VAL A 358 -9.72 -1.66 -3.27
C VAL A 358 -9.47 -1.91 -4.75
N ARG A 359 -9.22 -0.82 -5.48
CA ARG A 359 -8.38 -0.90 -6.68
C ARG A 359 -6.98 -1.24 -6.23
N THR A 360 -6.77 -2.46 -5.73
CA THR A 360 -5.47 -2.82 -5.19
C THR A 360 -4.62 -2.97 -6.39
N SER A 361 -3.76 -1.96 -6.59
CA SER A 361 -2.52 -2.02 -7.32
C SER A 361 -2.50 -3.22 -8.26
N CYS A 362 -3.12 -2.97 -9.42
CA CYS A 362 -3.45 -3.89 -10.48
C CYS A 362 -4.47 -4.97 -10.09
N LEU A 363 -5.73 -4.65 -10.41
CA LEU A 363 -6.63 -5.67 -10.93
C LEU A 363 -5.85 -6.54 -11.93
N PRO A 364 -6.11 -7.85 -12.04
CA PRO A 364 -5.83 -8.50 -13.30
C PRO A 364 -6.44 -7.63 -14.39
N ILE A 365 -5.61 -6.98 -15.21
CA ILE A 365 -6.07 -6.02 -16.21
C ILE A 365 -7.08 -6.77 -17.09
N GLY A 366 -8.35 -6.49 -16.79
CA GLY A 366 -9.49 -7.31 -17.15
C GLY A 366 -10.13 -6.69 -18.36
N GLU A 367 -9.49 -6.95 -19.50
CA GLU A 367 -9.94 -6.59 -20.84
C GLU A 367 -9.71 -5.13 -21.23
N VAL A 368 -9.20 -4.96 -22.45
CA VAL A 368 -9.08 -3.65 -23.05
C VAL A 368 -10.49 -3.27 -23.49
N HIS A 369 -11.12 -2.36 -22.75
CA HIS A 369 -12.49 -1.91 -22.96
C HIS A 369 -12.64 -1.07 -24.23
N ALA A 370 -13.75 -1.29 -24.93
CA ALA A 370 -14.06 -0.55 -26.15
C ALA A 370 -14.49 0.90 -25.87
N ASP A 371 -15.01 1.18 -24.68
CA ASP A 371 -15.49 2.49 -24.20
C ASP A 371 -14.43 3.28 -23.41
N ALA A 372 -13.14 2.93 -23.57
CA ALA A 372 -12.03 3.59 -22.91
C ALA A 372 -10.96 4.09 -23.91
N ALA A 373 -10.19 5.09 -23.49
CA ALA A 373 -9.02 5.57 -24.22
C ALA A 373 -7.71 4.99 -23.65
N TYR A 374 -6.73 4.77 -24.54
CA TYR A 374 -5.40 4.26 -24.18
C TYR A 374 -4.28 5.12 -24.77
N LEU A 375 -3.36 5.57 -23.92
CA LEU A 375 -2.22 6.39 -24.31
C LEU A 375 -0.96 5.55 -24.46
N VAL A 376 -0.39 5.52 -25.65
CA VAL A 376 0.93 4.92 -25.93
C VAL A 376 1.93 6.02 -26.23
N THR A 377 2.86 6.25 -25.31
CA THR A 377 3.95 7.22 -25.52
C THR A 377 5.14 6.57 -26.21
N GLY A 378 5.82 7.31 -27.08
CA GLY A 378 6.69 6.70 -28.08
C GLY A 378 5.87 5.88 -29.09
N GLY A 379 4.60 6.22 -29.29
CA GLY A 379 3.61 5.40 -30.00
C GLY A 379 3.90 5.16 -31.49
N LEU A 380 4.70 6.04 -32.11
CA LEU A 380 5.17 5.87 -33.49
C LEU A 380 6.55 5.20 -33.60
N GLY A 381 7.15 4.84 -32.47
CA GLY A 381 8.43 4.14 -32.41
C GLY A 381 8.29 2.65 -32.75
N GLY A 382 9.44 1.98 -32.91
CA GLY A 382 9.48 0.59 -33.39
C GLY A 382 8.74 -0.43 -32.53
N LEU A 383 8.52 -0.19 -31.23
CA LEU A 383 7.65 -1.03 -30.39
C LEU A 383 6.24 -0.43 -30.20
N GLY A 384 6.13 0.90 -30.21
CA GLY A 384 4.88 1.62 -29.92
C GLY A 384 3.74 1.25 -30.87
N LEU A 385 4.03 1.12 -32.17
CA LEU A 385 3.02 0.74 -33.18
C LEU A 385 2.54 -0.70 -33.01
N HIS A 386 3.43 -1.61 -32.64
CA HIS A 386 3.06 -3.00 -32.38
C HIS A 386 2.22 -3.14 -31.11
N VAL A 387 2.56 -2.38 -30.07
CA VAL A 387 1.77 -2.28 -28.84
C VAL A 387 0.39 -1.68 -29.14
N ALA A 388 0.32 -0.62 -29.94
CA ALA A 388 -0.94 -0.01 -30.36
C ALA A 388 -1.83 -1.04 -31.08
N ARG A 389 -1.27 -1.78 -32.04
CA ARG A 389 -1.97 -2.87 -32.71
C ARG A 389 -2.46 -3.94 -31.75
N TYR A 390 -1.59 -4.38 -30.85
CA TYR A 390 -1.93 -5.36 -29.83
C TYR A 390 -3.12 -4.90 -28.98
N LEU A 391 -3.18 -3.63 -28.57
CA LEU A 391 -4.33 -3.09 -27.82
C LEU A 391 -5.63 -3.14 -28.64
N VAL A 392 -5.61 -2.81 -29.94
CA VAL A 392 -6.81 -2.91 -30.79
C VAL A 392 -7.29 -4.35 -30.92
N GLU A 393 -6.35 -5.30 -31.11
CA GLU A 393 -6.64 -6.74 -31.16
C GLU A 393 -7.25 -7.26 -29.84
N ARG A 394 -6.97 -6.58 -28.72
CA ARG A 394 -7.53 -6.90 -27.40
C ARG A 394 -8.83 -6.17 -27.06
N GLY A 395 -9.30 -5.27 -27.91
CA GLY A 395 -10.59 -4.59 -27.74
C GLY A 395 -10.53 -3.07 -27.73
N ALA A 396 -9.35 -2.44 -27.73
CA ALA A 396 -9.27 -0.98 -27.75
C ALA A 396 -9.96 -0.42 -29.00
N ARG A 397 -10.77 0.63 -28.79
CA ARG A 397 -11.37 1.40 -29.90
C ARG A 397 -10.94 2.86 -29.90
N CYS A 398 -10.27 3.35 -28.87
CA CYS A 398 -9.69 4.69 -28.85
C CYS A 398 -8.22 4.66 -28.40
N LEU A 399 -7.32 5.04 -29.32
CA LEU A 399 -5.87 5.07 -29.09
C LEU A 399 -5.32 6.48 -29.28
N VAL A 400 -4.41 6.86 -28.38
CA VAL A 400 -3.64 8.09 -28.46
C VAL A 400 -2.17 7.73 -28.56
N LEU A 401 -1.56 8.05 -29.71
CA LEU A 401 -0.14 7.82 -29.94
C LEU A 401 0.60 9.14 -29.78
N CYS A 402 1.48 9.19 -28.78
CA CYS A 402 2.14 10.43 -28.39
C CYS A 402 3.66 10.37 -28.64
N GLY A 403 4.22 11.42 -29.22
CA GLY A 403 5.66 11.57 -29.45
C GLY A 403 6.06 12.95 -29.94
N ARG A 404 7.38 13.22 -30.04
CA ARG A 404 7.92 14.53 -30.44
C ARG A 404 7.66 14.89 -31.90
N GLY A 405 7.46 13.89 -32.76
CA GLY A 405 7.15 14.04 -34.19
C GLY A 405 5.84 13.36 -34.54
N GLY A 406 5.30 13.71 -35.70
CA GLY A 406 4.20 12.98 -36.32
C GLY A 406 4.69 11.77 -37.13
N PRO A 407 3.80 11.05 -37.83
CA PRO A 407 4.19 10.02 -38.78
C PRO A 407 5.08 10.63 -39.87
N ALA A 408 6.19 9.95 -40.16
CA ALA A 408 7.23 10.41 -41.07
C ALA A 408 7.63 9.35 -42.12
N THR A 409 7.33 8.07 -41.89
CA THR A 409 7.63 6.98 -42.83
C THR A 409 6.36 6.36 -43.41
N ALA A 410 6.42 5.85 -44.64
CA ALA A 410 5.30 5.12 -45.26
C ALA A 410 4.79 3.99 -44.36
N GLU A 411 5.69 3.25 -43.73
CA GLU A 411 5.38 2.19 -42.77
C GLU A 411 4.54 2.69 -41.58
N GLN A 412 4.84 3.88 -41.05
CA GLN A 412 4.07 4.50 -39.97
C GLN A 412 2.68 4.89 -40.45
N PHE A 413 2.55 5.53 -41.61
CA PHE A 413 1.26 5.90 -42.19
C PHE A 413 0.39 4.66 -42.44
N GLU A 414 0.94 3.62 -43.07
CA GLU A 414 0.23 2.37 -43.29
C GLU A 414 -0.16 1.67 -41.98
N ALA A 415 0.69 1.71 -40.95
CA ALA A 415 0.36 1.15 -39.65
C ALA A 415 -0.85 1.87 -39.02
N LEU A 416 -0.90 3.21 -39.10
CA LEU A 416 -2.03 3.99 -38.62
C LEU A 416 -3.33 3.66 -39.38
N GLU A 417 -3.27 3.55 -40.70
CA GLU A 417 -4.43 3.16 -41.52
C GLU A 417 -4.90 1.74 -41.19
N ARG A 418 -3.98 0.79 -40.98
CA ARG A 418 -4.35 -0.57 -40.53
C ARG A 418 -5.08 -0.55 -39.18
N LEU A 419 -4.63 0.25 -38.21
CA LEU A 419 -5.31 0.38 -36.93
C LEU A 419 -6.72 0.98 -37.07
N ARG A 420 -6.88 1.97 -37.96
CA ARG A 420 -8.19 2.58 -38.27
C ARG A 420 -9.13 1.59 -38.96
N ALA A 421 -8.61 0.81 -39.90
CA ALA A 421 -9.36 -0.25 -40.58
C ALA A 421 -9.82 -1.37 -39.63
N MET A 422 -9.11 -1.58 -38.51
CA MET A 422 -9.52 -2.49 -37.43
C MET A 422 -10.60 -1.90 -36.51
N GLY A 423 -11.13 -0.71 -36.82
CA GLY A 423 -12.22 -0.06 -36.10
C GLY A 423 -11.78 0.81 -34.92
N ALA A 424 -10.49 1.14 -34.79
CA ALA A 424 -10.01 2.03 -33.75
C ALA A 424 -9.94 3.49 -34.24
N ARG A 425 -10.44 4.43 -33.42
CA ARG A 425 -10.08 5.84 -33.51
C ARG A 425 -8.62 6.00 -33.04
N VAL A 426 -7.74 6.44 -33.94
CA VAL A 426 -6.31 6.65 -33.65
C VAL A 426 -5.94 8.10 -33.81
N GLU A 427 -5.61 8.74 -32.69
CA GLU A 427 -5.21 10.13 -32.59
C GLU A 427 -3.70 10.21 -32.35
N VAL A 428 -2.99 10.95 -33.20
CA VAL A 428 -1.55 11.17 -33.04
C VAL A 428 -1.34 12.58 -32.50
N ILE A 429 -0.86 12.68 -31.26
CA ILE A 429 -0.62 13.97 -30.62
C ILE A 429 0.87 14.23 -30.50
N ARG A 430 1.32 15.35 -31.08
CA ARG A 430 2.70 15.82 -30.95
C ARG A 430 2.92 16.44 -29.57
N ALA A 431 3.86 15.91 -28.81
CA ALA A 431 4.22 16.41 -27.49
C ALA A 431 5.64 15.97 -27.08
N ASP A 432 6.36 16.83 -26.37
CA ASP A 432 7.57 16.49 -25.65
C ASP A 432 7.23 16.14 -24.21
N LEU A 433 7.30 14.84 -23.88
CA LEU A 433 6.97 14.33 -22.55
C LEU A 433 7.92 14.84 -21.46
N SER A 434 9.09 15.37 -21.83
CA SER A 434 9.98 16.01 -20.86
C SER A 434 9.51 17.39 -20.41
N ARG A 435 8.39 17.88 -20.96
CA ARG A 435 7.75 19.14 -20.57
C ARG A 435 6.38 18.87 -19.94
N ARG A 436 6.21 19.29 -18.69
CA ARG A 436 4.98 19.09 -17.92
C ARG A 436 3.74 19.64 -18.62
N ASP A 437 3.84 20.82 -19.24
CA ASP A 437 2.72 21.47 -19.92
C ASP A 437 2.24 20.70 -21.16
N ASP A 438 3.16 20.04 -21.87
CA ASP A 438 2.82 19.19 -23.01
C ASP A 438 2.08 17.93 -22.56
N VAL A 439 2.52 17.30 -21.46
CA VAL A 439 1.80 16.16 -20.86
C VAL A 439 0.42 16.59 -20.38
N ARG A 440 0.30 17.74 -19.73
CA ARG A 440 -0.98 18.31 -19.29
C ARG A 440 -1.92 18.50 -20.48
N ARG A 441 -1.45 19.14 -21.54
CA ARG A 441 -2.22 19.40 -22.77
C ARG A 441 -2.71 18.11 -23.41
N VAL A 442 -1.85 17.09 -23.53
CA VAL A 442 -2.25 15.77 -24.06
C VAL A 442 -3.41 15.20 -23.23
N LEU A 443 -3.27 15.17 -21.90
CA LEU A 443 -4.30 14.59 -21.03
C LEU A 443 -5.60 15.40 -21.04
N GLU A 444 -5.54 16.72 -21.15
CA GLU A 444 -6.72 17.60 -21.30
C GLU A 444 -7.44 17.36 -22.63
N THR A 445 -6.71 17.20 -23.74
CA THR A 445 -7.30 16.82 -25.03
C THR A 445 -8.04 15.49 -24.92
N ILE A 446 -7.45 14.48 -24.28
CA ILE A 446 -8.10 13.18 -24.07
C ILE A 446 -9.38 13.34 -23.26
N ARG A 447 -9.34 14.06 -22.13
CA ARG A 447 -10.52 14.27 -21.27
C ARG A 447 -11.66 14.99 -22.00
N ARG A 448 -11.35 15.89 -22.94
CA ARG A 448 -12.34 16.68 -23.67
C ARG A 448 -12.96 15.92 -24.84
N GLU A 449 -12.18 15.12 -25.55
CA GLU A 449 -12.55 14.63 -26.89
C GLU A 449 -12.73 13.12 -26.98
N MET A 450 -12.43 12.39 -25.91
CA MET A 450 -12.33 10.93 -25.91
C MET A 450 -13.01 10.32 -24.67
N PRO A 451 -13.29 9.00 -24.68
CA PRO A 451 -13.72 8.31 -23.48
C PRO A 451 -12.66 8.38 -22.36
N PRO A 452 -13.01 8.01 -21.11
CA PRO A 452 -12.09 8.04 -19.99
C PRO A 452 -10.77 7.31 -20.31
N LEU A 453 -9.64 7.95 -19.97
CA LEU A 453 -8.33 7.34 -20.10
C LEU A 453 -8.22 6.22 -19.05
N ARG A 454 -8.02 4.98 -19.49
CA ARG A 454 -7.91 3.82 -18.60
C ARG A 454 -6.57 3.13 -18.62
N GLY A 455 -5.74 3.37 -19.64
CA GLY A 455 -4.42 2.77 -19.69
C GLY A 455 -3.35 3.67 -20.28
N VAL A 456 -2.16 3.60 -19.69
CA VAL A 456 -0.95 4.25 -20.20
C VAL A 456 0.12 3.19 -20.44
N ILE A 457 0.73 3.21 -21.63
CA ILE A 457 1.96 2.47 -21.94
C ILE A 457 3.06 3.48 -22.26
N HIS A 458 4.04 3.53 -21.37
CA HIS A 458 5.20 4.39 -21.49
C HIS A 458 6.36 3.68 -22.19
N ALA A 459 6.40 3.78 -23.53
CA ALA A 459 7.44 3.19 -24.37
C ALA A 459 8.41 4.24 -24.97
N ALA A 460 8.37 5.48 -24.46
CA ALA A 460 9.29 6.53 -24.91
C ALA A 460 10.71 6.31 -24.37
N GLY A 461 11.72 6.47 -25.23
CA GLY A 461 13.12 6.34 -24.86
C GLY A 461 14.05 6.73 -25.99
N VAL A 462 15.29 7.09 -25.63
CA VAL A 462 16.40 7.35 -26.54
C VAL A 462 17.67 6.74 -25.97
N LEU A 463 18.65 6.46 -26.82
CA LEU A 463 19.98 5.96 -26.44
C LEU A 463 21.03 7.02 -26.76
N ASP A 464 22.07 7.06 -25.94
CA ASP A 464 23.26 7.88 -26.16
C ASP A 464 24.45 7.22 -25.44
N ASP A 465 24.83 6.04 -25.95
CA ASP A 465 25.79 5.14 -25.31
C ASP A 465 27.22 5.72 -25.37
N ALA A 466 27.92 5.67 -24.25
CA ALA A 466 29.33 6.04 -24.13
C ALA A 466 29.95 5.39 -22.90
N MET A 467 31.21 4.96 -22.98
CA MET A 467 31.97 4.50 -21.81
C MET A 467 31.92 5.54 -20.70
N LEU A 468 31.94 5.12 -19.43
CA LEU A 468 31.71 6.00 -18.28
C LEU A 468 32.62 7.24 -18.29
N VAL A 469 33.88 7.09 -18.70
CA VAL A 469 34.85 8.20 -18.81
C VAL A 469 34.53 9.22 -19.92
N PHE A 470 33.66 8.87 -20.86
CA PHE A 470 33.17 9.72 -21.95
C PHE A 470 31.70 10.08 -21.80
N GLN A 471 31.09 9.75 -20.66
CA GLN A 471 29.77 10.25 -20.31
C GLN A 471 29.88 11.68 -19.79
N ASP A 472 28.85 12.47 -20.09
CA ASP A 472 28.70 13.84 -19.59
C ASP A 472 27.24 14.06 -19.16
N TRP A 473 26.99 15.14 -18.43
CA TRP A 473 25.64 15.43 -17.94
C TRP A 473 24.62 15.67 -19.06
N GLY A 474 25.06 16.19 -20.21
CA GLY A 474 24.19 16.37 -21.37
C GLY A 474 23.71 15.04 -21.96
N ARG A 475 24.58 14.02 -22.02
CA ARG A 475 24.22 12.65 -22.41
C ARG A 475 23.25 12.03 -21.43
N PHE A 476 23.48 12.21 -20.13
CA PHE A 476 22.57 11.76 -19.07
C PHE A 476 21.20 12.42 -19.20
N GLU A 477 21.15 13.75 -19.30
CA GLU A 477 19.91 14.51 -19.40
C GLU A 477 19.10 14.11 -20.65
N ARG A 478 19.75 13.95 -21.81
CA ARG A 478 19.10 13.50 -23.04
C ARG A 478 18.40 12.15 -22.89
N VAL A 479 19.06 11.19 -22.25
CA VAL A 479 18.53 9.82 -22.06
C VAL A 479 17.48 9.77 -20.95
N MET A 480 17.70 10.49 -19.85
CA MET A 480 16.80 10.51 -18.70
C MET A 480 15.51 11.25 -18.98
N ARG A 481 15.54 12.41 -19.66
CA ARG A 481 14.36 13.26 -19.89
C ARG A 481 13.07 12.53 -20.30
N PRO A 482 13.06 11.73 -21.39
CA PRO A 482 11.82 11.10 -21.84
C PRO A 482 11.31 10.01 -20.90
N LYS A 483 12.20 9.33 -20.15
CA LYS A 483 11.85 8.24 -19.23
C LYS A 483 11.52 8.76 -17.83
N VAL A 484 12.41 9.56 -17.26
CA VAL A 484 12.31 10.08 -15.89
C VAL A 484 11.24 11.15 -15.79
N ALA A 485 11.45 12.31 -16.43
CA ALA A 485 10.49 13.41 -16.35
C ALA A 485 9.16 13.04 -16.99
N GLY A 486 9.18 12.38 -18.15
CA GLY A 486 7.98 11.91 -18.83
C GLY A 486 7.11 10.98 -17.98
N ALA A 487 7.68 9.93 -17.38
CA ALA A 487 6.92 9.04 -16.51
C ALA A 487 6.48 9.72 -15.22
N TRP A 488 7.29 10.63 -14.65
CA TRP A 488 6.92 11.40 -13.46
C TRP A 488 5.70 12.30 -13.70
N TYR A 489 5.68 13.07 -14.80
CA TYR A 489 4.54 13.93 -15.11
C TYR A 489 3.28 13.13 -15.43
N LEU A 490 3.41 12.01 -16.15
CA LEU A 490 2.29 11.08 -16.34
C LEU A 490 1.80 10.52 -15.00
N HIS A 491 2.71 10.24 -14.06
CA HIS A 491 2.33 9.78 -12.74
C HIS A 491 1.53 10.80 -11.94
N GLU A 492 1.96 12.07 -11.93
CA GLU A 492 1.25 13.14 -11.24
C GLU A 492 -0.12 13.43 -11.86
N LEU A 493 -0.20 13.42 -13.20
CA LEU A 493 -1.36 13.95 -13.93
C LEU A 493 -2.37 12.88 -14.39
N ALA A 494 -2.00 11.60 -14.39
CA ALA A 494 -2.86 10.48 -14.78
C ALA A 494 -2.91 9.40 -13.68
N ARG A 495 -3.83 9.59 -12.72
CA ARG A 495 -4.01 8.72 -11.55
C ARG A 495 -5.14 7.71 -11.68
N ASP A 496 -6.25 8.09 -12.32
CA ASP A 496 -7.42 7.21 -12.50
C ASP A 496 -7.24 6.30 -13.72
N LEU A 497 -6.43 5.25 -13.57
CA LEU A 497 -6.13 4.27 -14.60
C LEU A 497 -6.43 2.86 -14.09
N ASP A 498 -6.70 1.94 -15.01
CA ASP A 498 -6.68 0.51 -14.78
C ASP A 498 -5.24 -0.02 -14.88
N PHE A 499 -4.43 0.60 -15.75
CA PHE A 499 -3.02 0.24 -15.88
C PHE A 499 -2.05 1.35 -16.26
N PHE A 500 -0.82 1.20 -15.77
CA PHE A 500 0.31 2.06 -16.09
C PHE A 500 1.55 1.20 -16.32
N VAL A 501 1.88 0.95 -17.59
CA VAL A 501 3.01 0.08 -17.95
C VAL A 501 4.19 0.94 -18.37
N MET A 502 5.37 0.71 -17.79
CA MET A 502 6.61 1.37 -18.18
C MET A 502 7.55 0.36 -18.82
N PHE A 503 8.03 0.69 -20.02
CA PHE A 503 9.03 -0.13 -20.70
C PHE A 503 10.39 0.30 -20.18
N SER A 504 10.88 -0.45 -19.19
CA SER A 504 12.23 -0.40 -18.68
C SER A 504 13.15 -1.32 -19.51
N SER A 505 14.36 -1.59 -19.02
CA SER A 505 15.30 -2.48 -19.67
C SER A 505 16.06 -3.33 -18.67
N GLY A 506 16.31 -4.59 -19.04
CA GLY A 506 17.17 -5.51 -18.29
C GLY A 506 18.56 -4.96 -17.99
N VAL A 507 19.04 -3.99 -18.79
CA VAL A 507 20.30 -3.27 -18.56
C VAL A 507 20.38 -2.63 -17.17
N GLY A 508 19.24 -2.20 -16.59
CA GLY A 508 19.20 -1.67 -15.22
C GLY A 508 19.46 -2.74 -14.14
N LEU A 509 19.31 -4.02 -14.47
CA LEU A 509 19.45 -5.15 -13.55
C LEU A 509 20.77 -5.91 -13.72
N ILE A 510 21.15 -6.21 -14.96
CA ILE A 510 22.36 -6.98 -15.29
C ILE A 510 23.57 -6.09 -15.59
N GLY A 511 23.33 -4.80 -15.89
CA GLY A 511 24.35 -3.88 -16.38
C GLY A 511 24.66 -4.05 -17.87
N SER A 512 25.17 -3.00 -18.48
CA SER A 512 25.70 -3.03 -19.86
C SER A 512 26.80 -1.97 -20.00
N HIS A 513 27.87 -2.33 -20.69
CA HIS A 513 29.02 -1.44 -20.89
C HIS A 513 28.60 -0.22 -21.72
N GLY A 514 28.92 0.97 -21.22
CA GLY A 514 28.64 2.23 -21.90
C GLY A 514 27.20 2.74 -21.77
N GLN A 515 26.33 2.05 -21.05
CA GLN A 515 24.92 2.41 -20.91
C GLN A 515 24.56 2.92 -19.50
N GLY A 516 25.50 3.56 -18.80
CA GLY A 516 25.27 4.05 -17.43
C GLY A 516 24.08 5.02 -17.33
N ASN A 517 23.99 5.98 -18.26
CA ASN A 517 22.86 6.91 -18.38
C ASN A 517 21.51 6.19 -18.62
N TYR A 518 21.49 5.21 -19.51
CA TYR A 518 20.31 4.43 -19.84
C TYR A 518 19.90 3.48 -18.71
N ALA A 519 20.86 2.82 -18.06
CA ALA A 519 20.64 1.99 -16.88
C ALA A 519 19.98 2.81 -15.76
N SER A 520 20.51 3.99 -15.44
CA SER A 520 19.94 4.88 -14.43
C SER A 520 18.53 5.35 -14.78
N ALA A 521 18.26 5.71 -16.04
CA ALA A 521 16.93 6.12 -16.49
C ALA A 521 15.89 4.99 -16.36
N ASN A 522 16.28 3.75 -16.60
CA ASN A 522 15.42 2.57 -16.46
C ASN A 522 15.23 2.17 -14.99
N ALA A 523 16.28 2.22 -14.17
CA ALA A 523 16.18 2.01 -12.72
C ALA A 523 15.22 3.01 -12.05
N PHE A 524 15.14 4.25 -12.57
CA PHE A 524 14.13 5.21 -12.13
C PHE A 524 12.70 4.72 -12.45
N LEU A 525 12.43 4.19 -13.65
CA LEU A 525 11.12 3.64 -13.99
C LEU A 525 10.74 2.45 -13.09
N ASP A 526 11.72 1.61 -12.77
CA ASP A 526 11.57 0.48 -11.86
C ASP A 526 11.19 0.96 -10.45
N GLY A 527 11.90 1.97 -9.93
CA GLY A 527 11.59 2.62 -8.66
C GLY A 527 10.25 3.34 -8.68
N LEU A 528 9.88 4.01 -9.77
CA LEU A 528 8.61 4.69 -9.94
C LEU A 528 7.44 3.69 -9.94
N ALA A 529 7.61 2.50 -10.50
CA ALA A 529 6.59 1.46 -10.41
C ALA A 529 6.35 1.03 -8.96
N ALA A 530 7.42 0.76 -8.21
CA ALA A 530 7.33 0.46 -6.78
C ALA A 530 6.69 1.60 -5.99
N HIS A 531 7.05 2.85 -6.30
CA HIS A 531 6.46 4.05 -5.67
C HIS A 531 4.97 4.19 -5.96
N ARG A 532 4.56 4.09 -7.24
CA ARG A 532 3.14 4.12 -7.64
C ARG A 532 2.34 3.03 -6.92
N ARG A 533 2.90 1.82 -6.83
CA ARG A 533 2.28 0.68 -6.13
C ARG A 533 2.15 0.95 -4.63
N ALA A 534 3.15 1.56 -4.01
CA ALA A 534 3.09 1.96 -2.60
C ALA A 534 1.97 2.99 -2.32
N LEU A 535 1.62 3.80 -3.33
CA LEU A 535 0.48 4.73 -3.31
C LEU A 535 -0.87 4.08 -3.71
N GLY A 536 -0.92 2.76 -3.91
CA GLY A 536 -2.12 2.05 -4.36
C GLY A 536 -2.45 2.22 -5.85
N LEU A 537 -1.66 2.97 -6.61
CA LEU A 537 -1.88 3.19 -8.04
C LEU A 537 -1.37 1.99 -8.86
N PRO A 538 -1.99 1.68 -10.02
CA PRO A 538 -1.47 0.64 -10.88
C PRO A 538 -0.12 1.08 -11.46
N ALA A 539 0.82 0.13 -11.48
CA ALA A 539 2.08 0.25 -12.20
C ALA A 539 2.73 -1.10 -12.42
N VAL A 540 3.34 -1.27 -13.60
CA VAL A 540 4.23 -2.39 -13.93
C VAL A 540 5.43 -1.80 -14.65
N SER A 541 6.64 -1.98 -14.10
CA SER A 541 7.86 -1.79 -14.87
C SER A 541 8.31 -3.12 -15.46
N ILE A 542 8.40 -3.17 -16.80
CA ILE A 542 8.91 -4.36 -17.50
C ILE A 542 10.32 -4.06 -17.97
N ALA A 543 11.30 -4.67 -17.31
CA ALA A 543 12.70 -4.63 -17.69
C ALA A 543 12.92 -5.58 -18.88
N TRP A 544 12.67 -5.06 -20.09
CA TRP A 544 12.78 -5.84 -21.33
C TRP A 544 14.23 -6.19 -21.65
N GLY A 545 14.43 -7.42 -22.10
CA GLY A 545 15.61 -7.84 -22.84
C GLY A 545 15.62 -7.26 -24.25
N PRO A 546 16.66 -7.59 -25.04
CA PRO A 546 16.70 -7.18 -26.44
C PRO A 546 15.52 -7.79 -27.20
N TRP A 547 14.85 -6.98 -28.02
CA TRP A 547 13.81 -7.48 -28.94
C TRP A 547 14.45 -7.88 -30.27
N SER A 548 13.93 -8.92 -30.94
CA SER A 548 14.44 -9.34 -32.24
C SER A 548 13.91 -8.46 -33.37
N ASN A 549 14.82 -7.79 -34.09
CA ASN A 549 14.53 -7.06 -35.35
C ASN A 549 13.55 -5.88 -35.25
N VAL A 550 13.23 -5.41 -34.04
CA VAL A 550 12.29 -4.30 -33.81
C VAL A 550 12.79 -3.34 -32.72
N GLY A 551 12.27 -2.11 -32.70
CA GLY A 551 12.69 -1.11 -31.71
C GLY A 551 14.16 -0.72 -31.84
N MET A 552 14.86 -0.56 -30.71
CA MET A 552 16.23 -0.06 -30.68
C MET A 552 17.27 -1.04 -31.28
N THR A 553 16.95 -2.33 -31.37
CA THR A 553 17.83 -3.37 -31.94
C THR A 553 17.70 -3.51 -33.46
N SER A 554 16.72 -2.85 -34.08
CA SER A 554 16.58 -2.79 -35.55
C SER A 554 17.79 -2.13 -36.23
N ARG A 555 18.54 -1.30 -35.49
CA ARG A 555 19.74 -0.60 -35.96
C ARG A 555 21.04 -1.35 -35.68
N MET A 556 20.99 -2.50 -34.99
CA MET A 556 22.19 -3.30 -34.70
C MET A 556 22.60 -4.10 -35.94
N ASP A 557 23.89 -4.05 -36.25
CA ASP A 557 24.47 -4.89 -37.30
C ASP A 557 24.54 -6.37 -36.87
N GLU A 558 24.82 -7.25 -37.84
CA GLU A 558 24.88 -8.69 -37.61
C GLU A 558 25.97 -9.05 -36.58
N ARG A 559 27.10 -8.34 -36.60
CA ARG A 559 28.21 -8.56 -35.66
C ARG A 559 27.83 -8.23 -34.22
N ALA A 560 27.05 -7.17 -33.99
CA ALA A 560 26.54 -6.84 -32.66
C ALA A 560 25.51 -7.87 -32.17
N ARG A 561 24.68 -8.42 -33.07
CA ARG A 561 23.77 -9.53 -32.76
C ARG A 561 24.50 -10.80 -32.37
N THR A 562 25.53 -11.20 -33.14
CA THR A 562 26.33 -12.38 -32.83
C THR A 562 27.01 -12.25 -31.47
N ARG A 563 27.66 -11.10 -31.21
CA ARG A 563 28.29 -10.84 -29.89
C ARG A 563 27.31 -10.92 -28.72
N MET A 564 26.09 -10.42 -28.89
CA MET A 564 25.04 -10.49 -27.87
C MET A 564 24.63 -11.94 -27.59
N SER A 565 24.44 -12.75 -28.65
CA SER A 565 24.15 -14.18 -28.51
C SER A 565 25.33 -14.94 -27.92
N ASP A 566 26.57 -14.50 -28.20
CA ASP A 566 27.78 -15.15 -27.72
C ASP A 566 27.98 -15.03 -26.20
N VAL A 567 27.44 -13.97 -25.61
CA VAL A 567 27.43 -13.75 -24.16
C VAL A 567 26.16 -14.28 -23.48
N GLY A 568 25.33 -15.05 -24.19
CA GLY A 568 24.12 -15.69 -23.63
C GLY A 568 22.88 -14.79 -23.57
N LEU A 569 22.86 -13.65 -24.26
CA LEU A 569 21.67 -12.79 -24.37
C LEU A 569 20.99 -13.00 -25.71
N HIS A 570 19.73 -13.44 -25.70
CA HIS A 570 18.96 -13.71 -26.90
C HIS A 570 17.82 -12.72 -27.08
N GLY A 571 17.53 -12.41 -28.36
CA GLY A 571 16.42 -11.53 -28.71
C GLY A 571 15.06 -12.18 -28.43
N VAL A 572 14.16 -11.44 -27.78
CA VAL A 572 12.75 -11.79 -27.60
C VAL A 572 12.01 -11.54 -28.91
N ALA A 573 11.35 -12.56 -29.45
CA ALA A 573 10.55 -12.40 -30.67
C ALA A 573 9.35 -11.48 -30.41
N LEU A 574 8.93 -10.70 -31.41
CA LEU A 574 7.85 -9.71 -31.25
C LEU A 574 6.55 -10.32 -30.71
N ALA A 575 6.09 -11.43 -31.32
CA ALA A 575 4.87 -12.10 -30.89
C ALA A 575 4.95 -12.61 -29.44
N GLU A 576 6.10 -13.20 -29.09
CA GLU A 576 6.39 -13.70 -27.74
C GLU A 576 6.37 -12.56 -26.72
N GLY A 577 7.04 -11.44 -27.03
CA GLY A 577 7.09 -10.27 -26.16
C GLY A 577 5.72 -9.59 -25.99
N LEU A 578 4.88 -9.53 -27.03
CA LEU A 578 3.51 -9.01 -26.91
C LEU A 578 2.61 -9.95 -26.09
N GLU A 579 2.81 -11.26 -26.19
CA GLU A 579 2.12 -12.22 -25.33
C GLU A 579 2.54 -12.06 -23.86
N MET A 580 3.85 -11.95 -23.60
CA MET A 580 4.38 -11.64 -22.27
C MET A 580 3.81 -10.32 -21.75
N LEU A 581 3.78 -9.27 -22.57
CA LEU A 581 3.20 -7.97 -22.21
C LEU A 581 1.77 -8.14 -21.71
N GLY A 582 0.91 -8.85 -22.43
CA GLY A 582 -0.46 -9.12 -22.00
C GLY A 582 -0.56 -9.89 -20.69
N ARG A 583 0.30 -10.90 -20.48
CA ARG A 583 0.35 -11.66 -19.22
C ARG A 583 0.81 -10.79 -18.06
N LEU A 584 1.85 -9.97 -18.25
CA LEU A 584 2.43 -9.10 -17.23
C LEU A 584 1.54 -7.90 -16.91
N ILE A 585 0.77 -7.44 -17.89
CA ILE A 585 -0.36 -6.54 -17.70
C ILE A 585 -1.36 -7.19 -16.72
N ARG A 586 -1.77 -8.44 -16.93
CA ARG A 586 -2.69 -9.12 -16.00
C ARG A 586 -2.09 -9.44 -14.63
N GLN A 587 -0.92 -10.05 -14.56
CA GLN A 587 -0.31 -10.45 -13.28
C GLN A 587 0.21 -9.26 -12.48
N ALA A 588 0.64 -8.24 -13.22
CA ALA A 588 1.04 -6.96 -12.74
C ALA A 588 2.02 -6.92 -11.55
N PRO A 589 3.16 -7.64 -11.64
CA PRO A 589 4.25 -7.45 -10.71
C PRO A 589 4.74 -5.99 -10.76
N PRO A 590 5.11 -5.36 -9.63
CA PRO A 590 5.66 -4.01 -9.63
C PRO A 590 6.87 -3.84 -10.56
N LEU A 591 7.76 -4.83 -10.56
CA LEU A 591 8.95 -4.91 -11.40
C LEU A 591 9.13 -6.35 -11.86
N VAL A 592 9.38 -6.54 -13.16
CA VAL A 592 9.64 -7.85 -13.76
C VAL A 592 10.63 -7.74 -14.90
N ALA A 593 11.58 -8.67 -14.96
CA ALA A 593 12.48 -8.82 -16.09
C ALA A 593 11.89 -9.79 -17.11
N ALA A 594 11.76 -9.35 -18.36
CA ALA A 594 11.28 -10.18 -19.47
C ALA A 594 12.43 -10.34 -20.48
N MET A 595 13.25 -11.37 -20.26
CA MET A 595 14.53 -11.57 -20.96
C MET A 595 14.73 -13.05 -21.33
N ARG A 596 15.39 -13.31 -22.47
CA ARG A 596 15.89 -14.64 -22.83
C ARG A 596 17.39 -14.69 -22.55
N ILE A 597 17.76 -15.39 -21.48
CA ILE A 597 19.14 -15.45 -20.98
C ILE A 597 19.57 -16.91 -20.81
N ASP A 598 20.74 -17.24 -21.34
CA ASP A 598 21.54 -18.41 -20.97
C ASP A 598 22.44 -18.01 -19.79
N TRP A 599 21.99 -18.31 -18.57
CA TRP A 599 22.67 -17.90 -17.35
C TRP A 599 24.09 -18.47 -17.19
N PRO A 600 24.33 -19.77 -17.47
CA PRO A 600 25.70 -20.30 -17.53
C PRO A 600 26.61 -19.54 -18.50
N ARG A 601 26.13 -19.24 -19.72
CA ARG A 601 26.93 -18.54 -20.73
C ARG A 601 27.19 -17.08 -20.36
N LEU A 602 26.21 -16.41 -19.77
CA LEU A 602 26.36 -15.05 -19.23
C LEU A 602 27.38 -15.02 -18.10
N ALA A 603 27.32 -15.98 -17.16
CA ALA A 603 28.25 -16.10 -16.04
C ALA A 603 29.70 -16.40 -16.47
N ALA A 604 29.89 -17.08 -17.60
CA ALA A 604 31.21 -17.33 -18.16
C ALA A 604 31.88 -16.05 -18.71
N THR A 605 31.08 -15.05 -19.10
CA THR A 605 31.56 -13.78 -19.66
C THR A 605 31.65 -12.69 -18.59
N PHE A 606 30.68 -12.64 -17.68
CA PHE A 606 30.59 -11.65 -16.63
C PHE A 606 30.54 -12.36 -15.27
N PRO A 607 31.41 -12.01 -14.30
CA PRO A 607 31.32 -12.56 -12.96
C PRO A 607 29.90 -12.36 -12.40
N PRO A 608 29.26 -13.41 -11.87
CA PRO A 608 27.89 -13.29 -11.38
C PRO A 608 27.83 -12.26 -10.26
N ALA A 609 27.06 -11.20 -10.47
CA ALA A 609 26.69 -10.32 -9.38
C ALA A 609 25.86 -11.12 -8.37
N ALA A 610 25.98 -10.80 -7.08
CA ALA A 610 25.16 -11.43 -6.04
C ALA A 610 23.66 -11.42 -6.42
N ALA A 611 23.20 -10.37 -7.11
CA ALA A 611 21.83 -10.24 -7.58
C ALA A 611 21.31 -11.40 -8.45
N TRP A 612 22.14 -12.13 -9.20
CA TRP A 612 21.64 -13.19 -10.11
C TRP A 612 22.42 -14.50 -10.07
N ALA A 613 23.38 -14.64 -9.15
CA ALA A 613 24.17 -15.86 -8.98
C ALA A 613 23.31 -17.14 -8.83
N ASP A 614 22.16 -17.05 -8.15
CA ASP A 614 21.27 -18.19 -7.87
C ASP A 614 20.61 -18.74 -9.15
N LEU A 615 20.56 -17.93 -10.23
CA LEU A 615 20.01 -18.31 -11.53
C LEU A 615 21.01 -19.09 -12.39
N VAL A 616 22.31 -19.07 -12.05
CA VAL A 616 23.37 -19.78 -12.78
C VAL A 616 23.35 -21.29 -12.51
N HIS A 617 23.03 -21.67 -11.27
CA HIS A 617 23.15 -23.05 -10.78
C HIS A 617 21.82 -23.78 -10.57
N SER A 618 20.70 -23.21 -10.98
CA SER A 618 19.39 -23.84 -10.76
C SER A 618 19.05 -24.86 -11.86
N PRO A 619 19.15 -26.19 -11.64
CA PRO A 619 18.08 -27.06 -12.06
C PRO A 619 16.83 -26.67 -11.24
N THR A 620 15.65 -26.78 -11.81
CA THR A 620 14.36 -26.60 -11.13
C THR A 620 14.39 -27.20 -9.71
N HIS A 621 14.51 -26.38 -8.67
CA HIS A 621 14.63 -26.87 -7.29
C HIS A 621 13.30 -26.87 -6.55
N VAL A 622 13.06 -28.03 -5.94
CA VAL A 622 11.99 -28.46 -5.05
C VAL A 622 11.84 -27.49 -3.85
N ARG A 623 10.58 -27.20 -3.48
CA ARG A 623 10.19 -26.45 -2.26
C ARG A 623 10.94 -26.99 -1.04
N GLN A 624 11.66 -26.13 -0.31
CA GLN A 624 12.16 -26.48 1.01
C GLN A 624 11.00 -26.61 2.00
N SER A 625 11.08 -27.60 2.89
CA SER A 625 10.03 -27.86 3.86
C SER A 625 10.09 -26.85 5.04
N PRO A 626 8.96 -26.52 5.66
CA PRO A 626 8.89 -25.63 6.83
C PRO A 626 9.81 -26.05 8.00
N ALA A 627 10.15 -27.34 8.10
CA ALA A 627 11.03 -27.87 9.14
C ALA A 627 12.47 -27.33 9.02
N ALA A 628 12.97 -27.12 7.79
CA ALA A 628 14.33 -26.62 7.56
C ALA A 628 14.50 -25.14 7.93
N VAL A 629 13.42 -24.35 7.80
CA VAL A 629 13.40 -22.93 8.20
C VAL A 629 13.32 -22.79 9.72
N LEU A 630 12.57 -23.68 10.38
CA LEU A 630 12.49 -23.73 11.85
C LEU A 630 13.86 -24.07 12.48
N GLU A 631 14.58 -25.00 11.87
CA GLU A 631 15.90 -25.44 12.33
C GLU A 631 16.99 -24.35 12.15
N GLN A 632 16.87 -23.51 11.12
CA GLN A 632 17.75 -22.34 10.95
C GLN A 632 17.47 -21.22 11.97
N ILE A 633 16.20 -20.99 12.34
CA ILE A 633 15.81 -19.99 13.33
C ILE A 633 16.22 -20.42 14.75
N GLN A 634 16.13 -21.72 15.06
CA GLN A 634 16.52 -22.27 16.35
C GLN A 634 18.03 -22.27 16.58
N ASN A 635 18.83 -22.24 15.52
CA ASN A 635 20.30 -22.24 15.56
C ASN A 635 20.93 -20.84 15.39
N ALA A 636 20.14 -19.79 15.19
CA ALA A 636 20.65 -18.41 15.11
C ALA A 636 20.95 -17.83 16.52
N PRO A 637 22.00 -16.99 16.67
CA PRO A 637 22.38 -16.40 17.95
C PRO A 637 21.30 -15.42 18.49
N PRO A 638 21.23 -15.18 19.82
CA PRO A 638 20.09 -14.54 20.48
C PRO A 638 19.78 -13.11 20.04
N ASP A 639 20.76 -12.39 19.53
CA ASP A 639 20.68 -11.00 19.06
C ASP A 639 19.97 -10.85 17.70
N GLU A 640 19.76 -11.94 16.97
CA GLU A 640 18.99 -11.96 15.72
C GLU A 640 17.56 -12.51 15.88
N ARG A 641 17.10 -12.75 17.13
CA ARG A 641 15.77 -13.28 17.45
C ARG A 641 14.71 -12.21 17.82
N LEU A 642 14.98 -10.92 17.60
CA LEU A 642 14.04 -9.82 17.90
C LEU A 642 13.33 -9.26 16.67
#